data_AF-A0AAD5NRN6-F1
#
_entry.id   AF-A0AAD5NRN6-F1
#
_cell.length_a   1.000
_cell.length_b   1.000
_cell.length_c   1.000
_cell.angle_alpha   90.00
_cell.angle_beta   90.00
_cell.angle_gamma   90.00
#
_symmetry.space_group_name_H-M   'P 1'
#
loop_
_entity.id
_entity.type
_entity.pdbx_description
1 polymer ?
#
loop_
_entity_poly.entity_id
_entity_poly.type
_entity_poly.pdbx_seq_one_letter_code
_entity_poly.pdbx_strand_id
1 'polypeptide(L)'
;MAANLYSLPLYEKIFPKNTTQRVLDITLLFLLFSLLVYRLLSLRDHEYPWLIALLCESYFTINWVLIITTRWTPLYYKTFSQLLEQRVQELPAVDMFVTTADPMLEPPIITVNTVLSLMAVDYPANKLACYVSDDGCSPLNYYALVEASKFAKFWIPFCKKYNVQVRAPFKYFQLDQSVMSGEIQSLEFQQEWKKMKDEYERLSRNIEDAARKSEAFGFALVGELAVFSNTERRNHPAIVKIILENKDNLSDGIPHLIYITREKRPKYPHHYKAGAMNALTRVSGLMTNAPFMLNVDCDMFANNPEVVRQAMCLFLGSKEKDCAFVQCPQLYHDSPTDTLVLLHEYVGKGIVGIQGPYYGGSGCFHRRKVIYGLWPDDTKDESGRYFNSVNGKVDGDEILVKEFGKSKEFIKSAGHALKGKTDIRMNPSNSLDAAHQVAGSAYEYGSSWGEKVGWIYGSTVEDILTGLTIHKKGWRSGYCTPDPPAFLGCAPSGSLATLTQQKRWSTGLLEILCSKNNPISATLKANLQFRMCVAYLWITTWGLRSIFELCYAALPAYCIITNSNFLPKLQEPGIYIPVAVLVMYNLYTLYEYIRTGFSIHSWWINQSMGRVIAMTSWAFGVLNVVLKHLGLADTVFEITQKVDRQSSTASGGNDNIDENASKFIFDESPVFVAGTTILLVQLTALATCLLGLQPPTGGGQGSGLGEVFCSVLMVLWFRPFVEGLFRKGKYGIPLSTICKSAALTSLFVYLSKKCYKV
;
A
#
# COMPACT_ATOMS: atom_id res chain seq x y z
N MET A 1 -19.08 42.68 6.07
CA MET A 1 -19.16 41.27 5.60
C MET A 1 -17.80 40.59 5.42
N ALA A 2 -16.70 41.27 5.10
CA ALA A 2 -15.38 40.63 4.91
C ALA A 2 -14.74 40.04 6.20
N ALA A 3 -15.05 40.58 7.39
CA ALA A 3 -14.48 40.11 8.65
C ALA A 3 -14.96 38.70 9.08
N ASN A 4 -16.05 38.16 8.49
CA ASN A 4 -16.65 36.88 8.88
C ASN A 4 -16.15 35.67 8.05
N LEU A 5 -15.41 35.89 6.95
CA LEU A 5 -14.88 34.80 6.11
C LEU A 5 -13.56 34.23 6.67
N TYR A 6 -12.74 35.06 7.33
CA TYR A 6 -11.49 34.63 7.96
C TYR A 6 -11.69 33.69 9.17
N SER A 7 -12.89 33.66 9.76
CA SER A 7 -13.25 32.75 10.86
C SER A 7 -13.68 31.36 10.40
N LEU A 8 -13.94 31.14 9.11
CA LEU A 8 -14.41 29.84 8.63
C LEU A 8 -13.28 28.79 8.66
N PRO A 9 -13.57 27.55 9.09
CA PRO A 9 -12.56 26.50 9.14
C PRO A 9 -12.20 26.01 7.73
N LEU A 10 -10.91 25.74 7.47
CA LEU A 10 -10.46 25.14 6.20
C LEU A 10 -10.85 23.66 6.06
N TYR A 11 -11.18 23.01 7.17
CA TYR A 11 -11.70 21.65 7.19
C TYR A 11 -12.59 21.40 8.42
N GLU A 12 -13.43 20.39 8.33
CA GLU A 12 -14.28 19.90 9.42
C GLU A 12 -13.96 18.44 9.74
N LYS A 13 -14.01 18.09 11.03
CA LYS A 13 -13.92 16.71 11.52
C LYS A 13 -15.33 16.19 11.78
N ILE A 14 -15.73 15.14 11.08
CA ILE A 14 -17.07 14.57 11.22
C ILE A 14 -16.98 13.18 11.84
N PHE A 15 -17.67 13.01 12.97
CA PHE A 15 -17.74 11.77 13.74
C PHE A 15 -19.08 11.08 13.49
N PRO A 16 -19.17 10.13 12.54
CA PRO A 16 -20.42 9.45 12.24
C PRO A 16 -20.89 8.61 13.44
N LYS A 17 -22.21 8.57 13.66
CA LYS A 17 -22.82 7.68 14.65
C LYS A 17 -22.81 6.24 14.12
N ASN A 18 -22.28 5.31 14.90
CA ASN A 18 -22.12 3.90 14.53
C ASN A 18 -22.74 2.94 15.55
N THR A 19 -23.86 3.33 16.18
CA THR A 19 -24.51 2.55 17.26
C THR A 19 -24.79 1.11 16.86
N THR A 20 -25.38 0.87 15.69
CA THR A 20 -25.69 -0.47 15.19
C THR A 20 -24.44 -1.33 15.04
N GLN A 21 -23.37 -0.78 14.45
CA GLN A 21 -22.10 -1.48 14.28
C GLN A 21 -21.47 -1.83 15.63
N ARG A 22 -21.48 -0.89 16.58
CA ARG A 22 -20.96 -1.14 17.94
C ARG A 22 -21.71 -2.26 18.65
N VAL A 23 -23.04 -2.30 18.53
CA VAL A 23 -23.85 -3.38 19.12
C VAL A 23 -23.49 -4.73 18.50
N LEU A 24 -23.36 -4.80 17.17
CA LEU A 24 -22.96 -6.03 16.47
C LEU A 24 -21.55 -6.48 16.84
N ASP A 25 -20.59 -5.55 16.89
CA ASP A 25 -19.20 -5.80 17.29
C ASP A 25 -19.13 -6.38 18.72
N ILE A 26 -19.83 -5.75 19.67
CA ILE A 26 -19.87 -6.21 21.08
C ILE A 26 -20.59 -7.55 21.19
N THR A 27 -21.67 -7.77 20.44
CA THR A 27 -22.41 -9.04 20.43
C THR A 27 -21.51 -10.17 19.92
N LEU A 28 -20.80 -9.95 18.81
CA LEU A 28 -19.84 -10.91 18.29
C LEU A 28 -18.70 -11.18 19.29
N LEU A 29 -18.19 -10.15 19.96
CA LEU A 29 -17.18 -10.31 20.98
C LEU A 29 -17.68 -11.15 22.17
N PHE A 30 -18.91 -10.92 22.62
CA PHE A 30 -19.55 -11.70 23.67
C PHE A 30 -19.71 -13.17 23.26
N LEU A 31 -20.13 -13.45 22.03
CA LEU A 31 -20.25 -14.81 21.51
C LEU A 31 -18.88 -15.51 21.43
N LEU A 32 -17.83 -14.80 20.99
CA LEU A 32 -16.47 -15.33 20.96
C LEU A 32 -15.96 -15.66 22.37
N PHE A 33 -16.14 -14.78 23.36
CA PHE A 33 -15.80 -15.09 24.74
C PHE A 33 -16.61 -16.26 25.30
N SER A 34 -17.90 -16.33 24.99
CA SER A 34 -18.76 -17.45 25.40
C SER A 34 -18.25 -18.78 24.83
N LEU A 35 -17.78 -18.77 23.57
CA LEU A 35 -17.17 -19.94 22.95
C LEU A 35 -15.90 -20.36 23.70
N LEU A 36 -15.01 -19.42 24.03
CA LEU A 36 -13.79 -19.71 24.78
C LEU A 36 -14.06 -20.27 26.17
N VAL A 37 -15.03 -19.69 26.90
CA VAL A 37 -15.43 -20.18 28.21
C VAL A 37 -15.97 -21.60 28.10
N TYR A 38 -16.86 -21.84 27.14
CA TYR A 38 -17.40 -23.19 26.89
C TYR A 38 -16.29 -24.20 26.56
N ARG A 39 -15.35 -23.84 25.68
CA ARG A 39 -14.18 -24.68 25.37
C ARG A 39 -13.37 -25.01 26.62
N LEU A 40 -13.08 -24.01 27.45
CA LEU A 40 -12.26 -24.18 28.65
C LEU A 40 -12.92 -25.11 29.67
N LEU A 41 -14.24 -24.99 29.85
CA LEU A 41 -15.01 -25.83 30.77
C LEU A 41 -15.12 -27.27 30.27
N SER A 42 -15.29 -27.47 28.96
CA SER A 42 -15.44 -28.79 28.35
C SER A 42 -14.11 -29.49 28.03
N LEU A 43 -12.96 -28.82 28.18
CA LEU A 43 -11.67 -29.32 27.71
C LEU A 43 -11.25 -30.64 28.35
N ARG A 44 -11.62 -30.87 29.62
CA ARG A 44 -11.25 -32.09 30.36
C ARG A 44 -11.91 -33.35 29.80
N ASP A 45 -13.04 -33.18 29.13
CA ASP A 45 -13.87 -34.29 28.66
C ASP A 45 -13.62 -34.61 27.17
N HIS A 46 -12.67 -33.92 26.53
CA HIS A 46 -12.46 -33.98 25.08
C HIS A 46 -10.98 -34.16 24.70
N GLU A 47 -10.77 -34.65 23.48
CA GLU A 47 -9.46 -34.97 22.93
C GLU A 47 -8.70 -33.72 22.44
N TYR A 48 -7.46 -33.93 21.98
CA TYR A 48 -6.56 -32.91 21.43
C TYR A 48 -7.16 -31.93 20.39
N PRO A 49 -8.10 -32.31 19.50
CA PRO A 49 -8.73 -31.36 18.57
C PRO A 49 -9.41 -30.18 19.25
N TRP A 50 -9.96 -30.37 20.46
CA TRP A 50 -10.59 -29.30 21.23
C TRP A 50 -9.58 -28.29 21.78
N LEU A 51 -8.38 -28.76 22.16
CA LEU A 51 -7.29 -27.89 22.58
C LEU A 51 -6.80 -27.01 21.42
N ILE A 52 -6.60 -27.60 20.24
CA ILE A 52 -6.22 -26.82 19.04
C ILE A 52 -7.30 -25.80 18.70
N ALA A 53 -8.58 -26.21 18.72
CA ALA A 53 -9.70 -25.30 18.48
C ALA A 53 -9.68 -24.12 19.47
N LEU A 54 -9.52 -24.39 20.78
CA LEU A 54 -9.41 -23.35 21.80
C LEU A 54 -8.26 -22.37 21.53
N LEU A 55 -7.08 -22.86 21.14
CA LEU A 55 -5.91 -22.00 20.85
C LEU A 55 -6.17 -21.10 19.63
N CYS A 56 -6.73 -21.65 18.55
CA CYS A 56 -7.08 -20.89 17.35
C CYS A 56 -8.20 -19.87 17.61
N GLU A 57 -9.28 -20.30 18.27
CA GLU A 57 -10.41 -19.44 18.63
C GLU A 57 -9.97 -18.33 19.58
N SER A 58 -9.01 -18.58 20.48
CA SER A 58 -8.41 -17.57 21.36
C SER A 58 -7.69 -16.50 20.56
N TYR A 59 -6.88 -16.89 19.58
CA TYR A 59 -6.22 -15.94 18.70
C TYR A 59 -7.20 -15.12 17.87
N PHE A 60 -8.25 -15.74 17.31
CA PHE A 60 -9.28 -15.02 16.56
C PHE A 60 -10.04 -14.03 17.46
N THR A 61 -10.30 -14.40 18.72
CA THR A 61 -10.91 -13.51 19.72
C THR A 61 -10.01 -12.33 20.04
N ILE A 62 -8.71 -12.55 20.25
CA ILE A 62 -7.71 -11.48 20.44
C ILE A 62 -7.71 -10.55 19.22
N ASN A 63 -7.67 -11.09 18.01
CA ASN A 63 -7.70 -10.28 16.79
C ASN A 63 -8.97 -9.43 16.70
N TRP A 64 -10.13 -10.00 17.06
CA TRP A 64 -11.40 -9.27 17.12
C TRP A 64 -11.38 -8.13 18.14
N VAL A 65 -10.80 -8.34 19.33
CA VAL A 65 -10.60 -7.28 20.34
C VAL A 65 -9.75 -6.14 19.77
N LEU A 66 -8.67 -6.45 19.05
CA LEU A 66 -7.84 -5.43 18.41
C LEU A 66 -8.68 -4.65 17.38
N ILE A 67 -9.45 -5.34 16.52
CA ILE A 67 -10.32 -4.72 15.51
C ILE A 67 -11.31 -3.75 16.17
N ILE A 68 -12.07 -4.18 17.17
CA ILE A 68 -13.07 -3.31 17.84
C ILE A 68 -12.42 -2.06 18.42
N THR A 69 -11.27 -2.22 19.07
CA THR A 69 -10.53 -1.11 19.70
C THR A 69 -10.11 -0.06 18.65
N THR A 70 -9.70 -0.51 17.47
CA THR A 70 -9.33 0.39 16.36
C THR A 70 -10.53 1.11 15.76
N ARG A 71 -11.69 0.44 15.67
CA ARG A 71 -12.90 0.95 15.00
C ARG A 71 -13.75 1.90 15.83
N TRP A 72 -13.50 1.95 17.14
CA TRP A 72 -14.42 2.59 18.09
C TRP A 72 -14.73 4.07 17.82
N THR A 73 -13.80 4.82 17.22
CA THR A 73 -13.93 6.28 16.99
C THR A 73 -13.80 6.59 15.50
N PRO A 74 -14.82 6.31 14.67
CA PRO A 74 -14.76 6.63 13.25
C PRO A 74 -14.66 8.14 13.06
N LEU A 75 -13.80 8.58 12.14
CA LEU A 75 -13.61 9.98 11.78
C LEU A 75 -13.36 10.07 10.27
N TYR A 76 -13.98 11.07 9.64
CA TYR A 76 -13.58 11.53 8.31
C TYR A 76 -13.45 13.05 8.29
N TYR A 77 -12.72 13.54 7.29
CA TYR A 77 -12.46 14.96 7.11
C TYR A 77 -13.24 15.48 5.91
N LYS A 78 -13.79 16.69 6.04
CA LYS A 78 -14.33 17.47 4.94
C LYS A 78 -13.47 18.71 4.76
N THR A 79 -12.92 18.93 3.57
CA THR A 79 -12.03 20.06 3.26
C THR A 79 -12.74 21.10 2.41
N PHE A 80 -12.43 22.38 2.62
CA PHE A 80 -13.02 23.50 1.90
C PHE A 80 -11.94 24.26 1.11
N SER A 81 -11.55 23.74 -0.06
CA SER A 81 -10.44 24.30 -0.86
C SER A 81 -10.70 25.71 -1.40
N GLN A 82 -11.97 26.10 -1.55
CA GLN A 82 -12.35 27.45 -2.00
C GLN A 82 -11.95 28.54 -0.99
N LEU A 83 -11.85 28.19 0.30
CA LEU A 83 -11.49 29.13 1.37
C LEU A 83 -9.97 29.34 1.51
N LEU A 84 -9.16 28.53 0.82
CA LEU A 84 -7.71 28.52 0.98
C LEU A 84 -7.06 29.83 0.52
N GLU A 85 -7.41 30.29 -0.68
CA GLU A 85 -6.89 31.54 -1.28
C GLU A 85 -7.30 32.80 -0.49
N GLN A 86 -8.45 32.75 0.17
CA GLN A 86 -8.93 33.86 0.98
C GLN A 86 -8.18 33.99 2.30
N ARG A 87 -7.60 32.89 2.80
CA ARG A 87 -6.99 32.82 4.13
C ARG A 87 -5.47 32.84 4.10
N VAL A 88 -4.87 32.37 3.01
CA VAL A 88 -3.41 32.23 2.87
C VAL A 88 -2.93 33.16 1.78
N GLN A 89 -2.07 34.13 2.16
CA GLN A 89 -1.56 35.14 1.24
C GLN A 89 -0.67 34.55 0.13
N GLU A 90 0.14 33.55 0.48
CA GLU A 90 0.99 32.82 -0.48
C GLU A 90 0.94 31.33 -0.20
N LEU A 91 0.56 30.57 -1.24
CA LEU A 91 0.51 29.11 -1.17
C LEU A 91 1.92 28.51 -1.02
N PRO A 92 2.12 27.52 -0.13
CA PRO A 92 3.43 26.89 0.07
C PRO A 92 3.83 26.05 -1.13
N ALA A 93 5.13 25.91 -1.38
CA ALA A 93 5.63 25.00 -2.40
C ALA A 93 5.40 23.53 -2.03
N VAL A 94 5.24 22.67 -3.05
CA VAL A 94 5.07 21.22 -2.91
C VAL A 94 5.97 20.51 -3.92
N ASP A 95 6.87 19.67 -3.42
CA ASP A 95 7.64 18.76 -4.28
C ASP A 95 6.84 17.45 -4.45
N MET A 96 6.64 16.99 -5.68
CA MET A 96 5.88 15.78 -6.00
C MET A 96 6.84 14.70 -6.48
N PHE A 97 6.90 13.58 -5.78
CA PHE A 97 7.82 12.48 -6.03
C PHE A 97 7.08 11.31 -6.68
N VAL A 98 7.57 10.89 -7.84
CA VAL A 98 7.12 9.69 -8.56
C VAL A 98 8.27 8.70 -8.56
N THR A 99 8.04 7.48 -8.07
CA THR A 99 9.05 6.41 -8.08
C THR A 99 8.69 5.31 -9.09
N THR A 100 9.63 4.93 -9.93
CA THR A 100 9.56 3.75 -10.81
C THR A 100 10.82 2.90 -10.64
N ALA A 101 10.69 1.58 -10.76
CA ALA A 101 11.75 0.63 -10.47
C ALA A 101 12.19 -0.22 -11.68
N ASP A 102 11.30 -0.41 -12.66
CA ASP A 102 11.57 -1.30 -13.79
C ASP A 102 10.71 -0.94 -15.02
N PRO A 103 11.30 -0.53 -16.15
CA PRO A 103 10.54 -0.15 -17.34
C PRO A 103 9.78 -1.30 -18.03
N MET A 104 10.12 -2.56 -17.72
CA MET A 104 9.45 -3.73 -18.29
C MET A 104 8.25 -4.16 -17.42
N LEU A 105 8.42 -4.11 -16.10
CA LEU A 105 7.32 -4.40 -15.17
C LEU A 105 6.37 -3.22 -15.00
N GLU A 106 6.84 -2.00 -15.25
CA GLU A 106 6.13 -0.73 -15.15
C GLU A 106 6.36 0.06 -16.45
N PRO A 107 5.55 -0.17 -17.50
CA PRO A 107 5.74 0.48 -18.80
C PRO A 107 5.84 2.02 -18.69
N PRO A 108 6.75 2.67 -19.43
CA PRO A 108 7.00 4.11 -19.29
C PRO A 108 5.76 5.00 -19.47
N ILE A 109 4.80 4.57 -20.30
CA ILE A 109 3.54 5.30 -20.52
C ILE A 109 2.69 5.43 -19.24
N ILE A 110 2.77 4.48 -18.32
CA ILE A 110 2.08 4.54 -17.02
C ILE A 110 2.68 5.67 -16.19
N THR A 111 4.01 5.70 -16.06
CA THR A 111 4.75 6.77 -15.38
C THR A 111 4.46 8.13 -16.00
N VAL A 112 4.44 8.23 -17.34
CA VAL A 112 4.14 9.46 -18.07
C VAL A 112 2.74 9.98 -17.76
N ASN A 113 1.72 9.13 -17.74
CA ASN A 113 0.36 9.53 -17.40
C ASN A 113 0.24 10.05 -15.97
N THR A 114 0.92 9.40 -15.03
CA THR A 114 1.01 9.87 -13.63
C THR A 114 1.69 11.24 -13.55
N VAL A 115 2.85 11.41 -14.19
CA VAL A 115 3.57 12.70 -14.22
C VAL A 115 2.73 13.81 -14.83
N LEU A 116 2.08 13.57 -15.97
CA LEU A 116 1.22 14.54 -16.64
C LEU A 116 0.03 14.94 -15.76
N SER A 117 -0.59 13.99 -15.05
CA SER A 117 -1.68 14.29 -14.12
C SER A 117 -1.24 15.18 -12.96
N LEU A 118 -0.06 14.94 -12.39
CA LEU A 118 0.49 15.69 -11.27
C LEU A 118 0.91 17.10 -11.68
N MET A 119 1.57 17.24 -12.83
CA MET A 119 1.97 18.55 -13.34
C MET A 119 0.78 19.42 -13.74
N ALA A 120 -0.38 18.78 -13.99
CA ALA A 120 -1.60 19.45 -14.37
C ALA A 120 -2.53 19.74 -13.19
N VAL A 121 -2.21 19.44 -11.92
CA VAL A 121 -3.11 19.73 -10.77
C VAL A 121 -3.43 21.23 -10.64
N ASP A 122 -4.52 21.55 -9.93
CA ASP A 122 -4.95 22.93 -9.73
C ASP A 122 -4.17 23.62 -8.60
N TYR A 123 -2.95 24.04 -8.94
CA TYR A 123 -2.05 24.74 -8.04
C TYR A 123 -1.09 25.64 -8.84
N PRO A 124 -0.56 26.74 -8.27
CA PRO A 124 0.37 27.59 -9.00
C PRO A 124 1.61 26.81 -9.48
N ALA A 125 1.92 26.91 -10.77
CA ALA A 125 2.98 26.10 -11.38
C ALA A 125 4.37 26.40 -10.81
N ASN A 126 4.60 27.65 -10.40
CA ASN A 126 5.83 28.09 -9.72
C ASN A 126 5.94 27.61 -8.27
N LYS A 127 4.93 26.91 -7.74
CA LYS A 127 4.95 26.26 -6.43
C LYS A 127 5.08 24.74 -6.53
N LEU A 128 5.14 24.19 -7.74
CA LEU A 128 5.20 22.76 -7.98
C LEU A 128 6.53 22.38 -8.64
N ALA A 129 7.10 21.27 -8.15
CA ALA A 129 8.19 20.58 -8.81
C ALA A 129 7.94 19.08 -8.80
N CYS A 130 7.92 18.46 -9.97
CA CYS A 130 7.76 17.03 -10.13
C CYS A 130 9.14 16.38 -10.29
N TYR A 131 9.46 15.46 -9.38
CA TYR A 131 10.68 14.67 -9.39
C TYR A 131 10.35 13.22 -9.70
N VAL A 132 10.96 12.68 -10.74
CA VAL A 132 10.82 11.26 -11.11
C VAL A 132 12.09 10.53 -10.74
N SER A 133 12.00 9.61 -9.79
CA SER A 133 13.08 8.71 -9.40
C SER A 133 12.96 7.40 -10.17
N ASP A 134 13.94 7.13 -11.01
CA ASP A 134 14.05 5.91 -11.79
C ASP A 134 15.12 4.99 -11.19
N ASP A 135 14.67 4.01 -10.41
CA ASP A 135 15.52 3.00 -9.80
C ASP A 135 16.02 1.96 -10.81
N GLY A 136 15.50 1.96 -12.04
CA GLY A 136 15.95 1.11 -13.14
C GLY A 136 17.14 1.69 -13.93
N CYS A 137 17.43 2.98 -13.79
CA CYS A 137 18.39 3.71 -14.64
C CYS A 137 18.10 3.49 -16.14
N SER A 138 16.83 3.64 -16.52
CA SER A 138 16.34 3.32 -17.85
C SER A 138 16.42 4.53 -18.80
N PRO A 139 17.21 4.45 -19.89
CA PRO A 139 17.20 5.51 -20.91
C PRO A 139 15.83 5.67 -21.58
N LEU A 140 15.03 4.59 -21.64
CA LEU A 140 13.66 4.62 -22.16
C LEU A 140 12.73 5.45 -21.27
N ASN A 141 12.85 5.34 -19.93
CA ASN A 141 12.08 6.16 -19.00
C ASN A 141 12.44 7.65 -19.16
N TYR A 142 13.74 7.97 -19.26
CA TYR A 142 14.18 9.34 -19.50
C TYR A 142 13.63 9.88 -20.83
N TYR A 143 13.74 9.12 -21.92
CA TYR A 143 13.18 9.49 -23.22
C TYR A 143 11.66 9.75 -23.15
N ALA A 144 10.91 8.85 -22.51
CA ALA A 144 9.47 8.99 -22.35
C ALA A 144 9.09 10.28 -21.59
N LEU A 145 9.86 10.66 -20.56
CA LEU A 145 9.65 11.91 -19.83
C LEU A 145 10.00 13.14 -20.67
N VAL A 146 11.04 13.07 -21.51
CA VAL A 146 11.38 14.16 -22.46
C VAL A 146 10.25 14.33 -23.48
N GLU A 147 9.72 13.25 -24.05
CA GLU A 147 8.55 13.33 -24.95
C GLU A 147 7.31 13.87 -24.21
N ALA A 148 7.05 13.39 -22.99
CA ALA A 148 5.95 13.88 -22.16
C ALA A 148 6.08 15.38 -21.86
N SER A 149 7.29 15.88 -21.66
CA SER A 149 7.56 17.31 -21.42
C SER A 149 7.16 18.20 -22.60
N LYS A 150 7.27 17.68 -23.84
CA LYS A 150 6.83 18.37 -25.05
C LYS A 150 5.31 18.43 -25.10
N PHE A 151 4.65 17.32 -24.78
CA PHE A 151 3.19 17.24 -24.72
C PHE A 151 2.59 18.09 -23.58
N ALA A 152 3.25 18.13 -22.42
CA ALA A 152 2.82 18.90 -21.25
C ALA A 152 2.62 20.40 -21.55
N LYS A 153 3.40 20.96 -22.48
CA LYS A 153 3.27 22.35 -22.94
C LYS A 153 1.93 22.67 -23.57
N PHE A 154 1.23 21.67 -24.10
CA PHE A 154 -0.10 21.80 -24.68
C PHE A 154 -1.18 21.29 -23.73
N TRP A 155 -0.93 20.17 -23.07
CA TRP A 155 -1.88 19.53 -22.17
C TRP A 155 -2.24 20.38 -20.95
N ILE A 156 -1.24 20.97 -20.26
CA ILE A 156 -1.50 21.73 -19.02
C ILE A 156 -2.34 22.99 -19.30
N PRO A 157 -2.03 23.82 -20.31
CA PRO A 157 -2.90 24.94 -20.68
C PRO A 157 -4.31 24.50 -21.10
N PHE A 158 -4.43 23.41 -21.85
CA PHE A 158 -5.73 22.84 -22.24
C PHE A 158 -6.56 22.45 -21.01
N CYS A 159 -5.97 21.74 -20.05
CA CYS A 159 -6.64 21.35 -18.81
C CYS A 159 -7.15 22.56 -18.03
N LYS A 160 -6.34 23.62 -17.92
CA LYS A 160 -6.73 24.85 -17.22
C LYS A 160 -7.81 25.61 -17.98
N LYS A 161 -7.67 25.79 -19.29
CA LYS A 161 -8.62 26.52 -20.16
C LYS A 161 -10.03 25.93 -20.10
N TYR A 162 -10.13 24.59 -20.12
CA TYR A 162 -11.41 23.89 -20.17
C TYR A 162 -11.82 23.23 -18.85
N ASN A 163 -11.15 23.58 -17.74
CA ASN A 163 -11.40 23.02 -16.41
C ASN A 163 -11.56 21.49 -16.41
N VAL A 164 -10.61 20.81 -17.06
CA VAL A 164 -10.61 19.34 -17.16
C VAL A 164 -10.51 18.75 -15.75
N GLN A 165 -11.47 17.90 -15.40
CA GLN A 165 -11.54 17.28 -14.09
C GLN A 165 -10.50 16.16 -13.96
N VAL A 166 -10.59 15.11 -14.79
CA VAL A 166 -9.59 14.03 -14.78
C VAL A 166 -8.42 14.42 -15.68
N ARG A 167 -7.28 14.79 -15.08
CA ARG A 167 -6.12 15.33 -15.81
C ARG A 167 -5.07 14.29 -16.21
N ALA A 168 -5.36 13.00 -16.03
CA ALA A 168 -4.62 11.90 -16.64
C ALA A 168 -5.12 11.66 -18.09
N PRO A 169 -4.29 11.91 -19.13
CA PRO A 169 -4.74 11.91 -20.52
C PRO A 169 -5.41 10.60 -20.95
N PHE A 170 -4.83 9.44 -20.61
CA PHE A 170 -5.38 8.15 -20.98
C PHE A 170 -6.81 7.94 -20.48
N LYS A 171 -7.12 8.39 -19.26
CA LYS A 171 -8.48 8.31 -18.71
C LYS A 171 -9.38 9.36 -19.29
N TYR A 172 -8.90 10.59 -19.46
CA TYR A 172 -9.68 11.66 -20.06
C TYR A 172 -10.20 11.31 -21.46
N PHE A 173 -9.32 10.80 -22.34
CA PHE A 173 -9.69 10.45 -23.72
C PHE A 173 -10.42 9.11 -23.85
N GLN A 174 -10.50 8.30 -22.79
CA GLN A 174 -11.32 7.09 -22.72
C GLN A 174 -12.78 7.38 -22.33
N LEU A 175 -13.07 8.51 -21.68
CA LEU A 175 -14.42 8.88 -21.30
C LEU A 175 -15.27 9.11 -22.56
N ASP A 176 -16.47 8.53 -22.58
CA ASP A 176 -17.38 8.60 -23.72
C ASP A 176 -17.74 10.07 -24.02
N GLN A 177 -17.69 10.47 -25.30
CA GLN A 177 -17.99 11.86 -25.72
C GLN A 177 -19.42 12.27 -25.29
N SER A 178 -20.31 11.29 -25.11
CA SER A 178 -21.67 11.47 -24.60
C SER A 178 -21.72 11.97 -23.14
N VAL A 179 -20.72 11.65 -22.31
CA VAL A 179 -20.64 12.09 -20.90
C VAL A 179 -20.09 13.53 -20.80
N MET A 180 -19.39 13.99 -21.84
CA MET A 180 -18.92 15.37 -21.97
C MET A 180 -20.02 16.35 -22.40
N SER A 181 -21.26 15.87 -22.61
CA SER A 181 -22.40 16.61 -23.20
C SER A 181 -23.15 17.55 -22.24
N GLY A 182 -22.52 17.99 -21.15
CA GLY A 182 -23.00 19.11 -20.36
C GLY A 182 -22.47 20.43 -20.94
N GLU A 183 -23.38 21.25 -21.47
CA GLU A 183 -23.16 22.55 -22.14
C GLU A 183 -22.68 22.48 -23.60
N ILE A 184 -23.21 23.41 -24.41
CA ILE A 184 -22.99 23.51 -25.86
C ILE A 184 -21.49 23.73 -26.12
N GLN A 185 -20.76 22.65 -26.45
CA GLN A 185 -19.33 22.73 -26.72
C GLN A 185 -19.07 23.58 -27.96
N SER A 186 -18.26 24.63 -27.82
CA SER A 186 -17.90 25.49 -28.95
C SER A 186 -17.14 24.70 -30.03
N LEU A 187 -17.24 25.12 -31.29
CA LEU A 187 -16.48 24.53 -32.39
C LEU A 187 -14.96 24.57 -32.11
N GLU A 188 -14.51 25.63 -31.42
CA GLU A 188 -13.13 25.79 -30.94
C GLU A 188 -12.74 24.65 -29.99
N PHE A 189 -13.58 24.33 -28.99
CA PHE A 189 -13.31 23.22 -28.08
C PHE A 189 -13.19 21.89 -28.82
N GLN A 190 -14.09 21.60 -29.76
CA GLN A 190 -14.05 20.34 -30.51
C GLN A 190 -12.76 20.20 -31.34
N GLN A 191 -12.31 21.30 -31.97
CA GLN A 191 -11.07 21.33 -32.73
C GLN A 191 -9.84 21.16 -31.81
N GLU A 192 -9.78 21.89 -30.70
CA GLU A 192 -8.69 21.79 -29.73
C GLU A 192 -8.65 20.41 -29.07
N TRP A 193 -9.80 19.85 -28.70
CA TRP A 193 -9.92 18.51 -28.12
C TRP A 193 -9.39 17.44 -29.07
N LYS A 194 -9.80 17.48 -30.35
CA LYS A 194 -9.33 16.52 -31.36
C LYS A 194 -7.82 16.61 -31.54
N LYS A 195 -7.30 17.85 -31.67
CA LYS A 195 -5.85 18.10 -31.74
C LYS A 195 -5.14 17.54 -30.51
N MET A 196 -5.68 17.73 -29.31
CA MET A 196 -5.06 17.26 -28.08
C MET A 196 -5.05 15.73 -27.99
N LYS A 197 -6.11 15.07 -28.47
CA LYS A 197 -6.19 13.61 -28.58
C LYS A 197 -5.14 13.06 -29.55
N ASP A 198 -5.05 13.63 -30.75
CA ASP A 198 -4.08 13.22 -31.77
C ASP A 198 -2.62 13.38 -31.26
N GLU A 199 -2.35 14.45 -30.52
CA GLU A 199 -1.06 14.70 -29.86
C GLU A 199 -0.74 13.66 -28.78
N TYR A 200 -1.72 13.27 -27.95
CA TYR A 200 -1.54 12.21 -26.95
C TYR A 200 -1.33 10.83 -27.59
N GLU A 201 -2.06 10.50 -28.66
CA GLU A 201 -1.88 9.26 -29.41
C GLU A 201 -0.50 9.22 -30.10
N ARG A 202 0.01 10.38 -30.55
CA ARG A 202 1.38 10.49 -31.07
C ARG A 202 2.42 10.25 -29.97
N LEU A 203 2.26 10.85 -28.80
CA LEU A 203 3.13 10.60 -27.64
C LEU A 203 3.17 9.10 -27.29
N SER A 204 2.00 8.48 -27.20
CA SER A 204 1.89 7.05 -26.84
C SER A 204 2.59 6.16 -27.87
N ARG A 205 2.35 6.39 -29.18
CA ARG A 205 3.03 5.67 -30.26
C ARG A 205 4.54 5.87 -30.26
N ASN A 206 5.03 7.09 -30.03
CA ASN A 206 6.48 7.36 -29.96
C ASN A 206 7.14 6.55 -28.83
N ILE A 207 6.50 6.48 -27.67
CA ILE A 207 7.00 5.71 -26.51
C ILE A 207 6.98 4.21 -26.81
N GLU A 208 5.88 3.70 -27.38
CA GLU A 208 5.76 2.28 -27.77
C GLU A 208 6.78 1.88 -28.84
N ASP A 209 6.98 2.71 -29.86
CA ASP A 209 8.00 2.50 -30.89
C ASP A 209 9.41 2.51 -30.30
N ALA A 210 9.68 3.41 -29.37
CA ALA A 210 10.95 3.48 -28.67
C ALA A 210 11.18 2.24 -27.79
N ALA A 211 10.14 1.74 -27.11
CA ALA A 211 10.20 0.51 -26.32
C ALA A 211 10.51 -0.71 -27.21
N ARG A 212 9.77 -0.88 -28.32
CA ARG A 212 9.98 -1.97 -29.28
C ARG A 212 11.39 -1.94 -29.89
N LYS A 213 11.87 -0.75 -30.27
CA LYS A 213 13.24 -0.58 -30.80
C LYS A 213 14.30 -0.91 -29.75
N SER A 214 14.08 -0.51 -28.50
CA SER A 214 14.97 -0.80 -27.39
C SER A 214 15.15 -2.30 -27.18
N GLU A 215 14.06 -3.07 -27.27
CA GLU A 215 14.09 -4.53 -27.13
C GLU A 215 14.78 -5.21 -28.32
N ALA A 216 14.56 -4.71 -29.54
CA ALA A 216 15.06 -5.34 -30.77
C ALA A 216 16.53 -5.03 -31.08
N PHE A 217 16.99 -3.79 -30.87
CA PHE A 217 18.29 -3.31 -31.38
C PHE A 217 19.14 -2.58 -30.33
N GLY A 218 18.65 -2.46 -29.09
CA GLY A 218 19.22 -1.56 -28.09
C GLY A 218 18.83 -0.10 -28.31
N PHE A 219 18.97 0.72 -27.26
CA PHE A 219 18.56 2.13 -27.29
C PHE A 219 19.71 3.01 -27.81
N ALA A 220 19.45 3.89 -28.77
CA ALA A 220 20.48 4.79 -29.30
C ALA A 220 20.86 5.86 -28.27
N LEU A 221 22.05 5.73 -27.67
CA LEU A 221 22.55 6.63 -26.61
C LEU A 221 23.32 7.83 -27.19
N VAL A 222 22.60 8.73 -27.86
CA VAL A 222 23.18 9.94 -28.48
C VAL A 222 22.63 11.20 -27.80
N GLY A 223 23.42 12.28 -27.80
CA GLY A 223 23.01 13.58 -27.25
C GLY A 223 22.79 13.52 -25.74
N GLU A 224 21.62 13.95 -25.27
CA GLU A 224 21.27 13.94 -23.83
C GLU A 224 21.25 12.54 -23.21
N LEU A 225 21.04 11.50 -24.01
CA LEU A 225 21.03 10.10 -23.59
C LEU A 225 22.43 9.50 -23.42
N ALA A 226 23.49 10.20 -23.85
CA ALA A 226 24.86 9.71 -23.74
C ALA A 226 25.29 9.44 -22.29
N VAL A 227 24.63 10.08 -21.30
CA VAL A 227 24.88 9.86 -19.87
C VAL A 227 24.55 8.45 -19.38
N PHE A 228 23.75 7.70 -20.14
CA PHE A 228 23.43 6.29 -19.86
C PHE A 228 24.43 5.32 -20.51
N SER A 229 25.49 5.82 -21.13
CA SER A 229 26.54 4.97 -21.69
C SER A 229 27.29 4.25 -20.56
N ASN A 230 27.49 2.94 -20.70
CA ASN A 230 28.16 2.11 -19.70
C ASN A 230 27.47 2.07 -18.32
N THR A 231 26.15 2.27 -18.26
CA THR A 231 25.36 2.09 -17.03
C THR A 231 24.75 0.70 -16.97
N GLU A 232 24.83 0.05 -15.81
CA GLU A 232 24.09 -1.17 -15.50
C GLU A 232 23.08 -0.91 -14.39
N ARG A 233 21.95 -1.63 -14.36
CA ARG A 233 20.88 -1.44 -13.38
C ARG A 233 21.33 -1.44 -11.91
N ARG A 234 22.40 -2.18 -11.57
CA ARG A 234 22.93 -2.28 -10.20
C ARG A 234 24.30 -1.60 -10.04
N ASN A 235 24.84 -1.01 -11.09
CA ASN A 235 26.14 -0.35 -11.09
C ASN A 235 26.14 0.83 -12.07
N HIS A 236 25.85 2.02 -11.56
CA HIS A 236 25.82 3.24 -12.35
C HIS A 236 26.01 4.47 -11.44
N PRO A 237 26.60 5.56 -11.94
CA PRO A 237 26.66 6.82 -11.20
C PRO A 237 25.25 7.41 -11.01
N ALA A 238 25.14 8.38 -10.10
CA ALA A 238 23.94 9.20 -10.01
C ALA A 238 23.80 10.06 -11.28
N ILE A 239 22.59 10.17 -11.81
CA ILE A 239 22.25 11.04 -12.94
C ILE A 239 21.08 11.93 -12.50
N VAL A 240 21.29 13.24 -12.53
CA VAL A 240 20.24 14.24 -12.24
C VAL A 240 20.08 15.13 -13.47
N LYS A 241 18.87 15.21 -14.00
CA LYS A 241 18.54 15.97 -15.22
C LYS A 241 17.32 16.84 -14.99
N ILE A 242 17.43 18.12 -15.31
CA ILE A 242 16.30 19.05 -15.30
C ILE A 242 15.71 19.04 -16.71
N ILE A 243 14.53 18.44 -16.86
CA ILE A 243 13.83 18.32 -18.16
C ILE A 243 13.03 19.58 -18.46
N LEU A 244 12.32 20.11 -17.45
CA LEU A 244 11.61 21.38 -17.52
C LEU A 244 11.96 22.26 -16.33
N GLU A 245 12.21 23.54 -16.59
CA GLU A 245 12.49 24.54 -15.56
C GLU A 245 11.64 25.79 -15.78
N ASN A 246 10.85 26.15 -14.76
CA ASN A 246 10.08 27.40 -14.75
C ASN A 246 10.99 28.59 -14.37
N LYS A 247 11.89 28.97 -15.28
CA LYS A 247 12.90 30.03 -15.02
C LYS A 247 12.27 31.39 -14.71
N ASP A 248 11.14 31.68 -15.36
CA ASP A 248 10.42 32.94 -15.22
C ASP A 248 9.49 32.95 -13.98
N ASN A 249 9.44 31.85 -13.22
CA ASN A 249 8.66 31.70 -11.99
C ASN A 249 7.17 32.08 -12.17
N LEU A 250 6.61 31.74 -13.33
CA LEU A 250 5.24 32.05 -13.71
C LEU A 250 4.25 31.10 -13.04
N SER A 251 3.21 31.64 -12.39
CA SER A 251 2.11 30.86 -11.78
C SER A 251 1.32 30.06 -12.83
N ASP A 252 1.16 30.63 -14.02
CA ASP A 252 0.44 30.01 -15.15
C ASP A 252 1.35 29.24 -16.10
N GLY A 253 2.64 29.14 -15.76
CA GLY A 253 3.62 28.38 -16.51
C GLY A 253 3.48 26.86 -16.31
N ILE A 254 4.59 26.16 -16.54
CA ILE A 254 4.69 24.71 -16.39
C ILE A 254 5.55 24.39 -15.16
N PRO A 255 5.16 23.46 -14.28
CA PRO A 255 5.97 23.05 -13.15
C PRO A 255 7.36 22.54 -13.55
N HIS A 256 8.30 22.56 -12.60
CA HIS A 256 9.60 21.91 -12.83
C HIS A 256 9.40 20.41 -13.04
N LEU A 257 10.18 19.81 -13.94
CA LEU A 257 10.26 18.36 -14.13
C LEU A 257 11.72 17.93 -14.05
N ILE A 258 12.06 17.14 -13.04
CA ILE A 258 13.43 16.68 -12.76
C ILE A 258 13.45 15.16 -12.79
N TYR A 259 14.33 14.59 -13.61
CA TYR A 259 14.65 13.17 -13.61
C TYR A 259 15.84 12.89 -12.71
N ILE A 260 15.72 11.86 -11.88
CA ILE A 260 16.79 11.41 -10.99
C ILE A 260 16.92 9.90 -11.12
N THR A 261 18.15 9.43 -11.26
CA THR A 261 18.51 8.09 -10.84
C THR A 261 19.67 8.20 -9.86
N ARG A 262 19.50 7.62 -8.68
CA ARG A 262 20.51 7.64 -7.62
C ARG A 262 21.67 6.73 -7.97
N GLU A 263 22.85 6.97 -7.42
CA GLU A 263 23.97 6.06 -7.65
C GLU A 263 23.66 4.68 -7.06
N LYS A 264 23.98 3.62 -7.82
CA LYS A 264 23.97 2.24 -7.34
C LYS A 264 25.33 1.62 -7.56
N ARG A 265 25.80 0.90 -6.54
CA ARG A 265 27.07 0.16 -6.56
C ARG A 265 26.85 -1.22 -5.96
N PRO A 266 27.42 -2.30 -6.52
CA PRO A 266 27.16 -3.67 -6.06
C PRO A 266 27.46 -3.92 -4.58
N LYS A 267 28.40 -3.18 -3.99
CA LYS A 267 28.83 -3.33 -2.58
C LYS A 267 27.97 -2.57 -1.58
N TYR A 268 27.05 -1.72 -2.03
CA TYR A 268 26.26 -0.85 -1.15
C TYR A 268 24.79 -1.26 -1.16
N PRO A 269 24.16 -1.47 0.00
CA PRO A 269 22.73 -1.73 0.07
C PRO A 269 21.97 -0.48 -0.38
N HIS A 270 21.05 -0.65 -1.32
CA HIS A 270 20.28 0.47 -1.86
C HIS A 270 18.88 0.61 -1.23
N HIS A 271 18.44 -0.29 -0.34
CA HIS A 271 17.20 -0.12 0.43
C HIS A 271 15.92 0.16 -0.42
N TYR A 272 15.84 -0.37 -1.64
CA TYR A 272 14.67 -0.29 -2.53
C TYR A 272 14.02 1.12 -2.57
N LYS A 273 12.69 1.21 -2.45
CA LYS A 273 11.95 2.47 -2.51
C LYS A 273 12.32 3.44 -1.39
N ALA A 274 12.55 2.96 -0.16
CA ALA A 274 12.97 3.81 0.96
C ALA A 274 14.24 4.62 0.63
N GLY A 275 15.23 3.96 0.03
CA GLY A 275 16.47 4.64 -0.38
C GLY A 275 16.27 5.59 -1.55
N ALA A 276 15.37 5.28 -2.49
CA ALA A 276 15.01 6.19 -3.59
C ALA A 276 14.36 7.46 -3.05
N MET A 277 13.42 7.31 -2.12
CA MET A 277 12.75 8.43 -1.43
C MET A 277 13.73 9.28 -0.62
N ASN A 278 14.71 8.66 0.05
CA ASN A 278 15.76 9.39 0.77
C ASN A 278 16.67 10.19 -0.19
N ALA A 279 17.07 9.61 -1.32
CA ALA A 279 17.83 10.32 -2.35
C ALA A 279 17.02 11.50 -2.93
N LEU A 280 15.75 11.29 -3.29
CA LEU A 280 14.83 12.33 -3.74
C LEU A 280 14.71 13.47 -2.73
N THR A 281 14.61 13.14 -1.45
CA THR A 281 14.43 14.12 -0.38
C THR A 281 15.67 14.99 -0.21
N ARG A 282 16.87 14.42 -0.36
CA ARG A 282 18.12 15.19 -0.36
C ARG A 282 18.24 16.10 -1.58
N VAL A 283 18.00 15.55 -2.78
CA VAL A 283 18.11 16.29 -4.05
C VAL A 283 17.10 17.45 -4.11
N SER A 284 15.82 17.17 -3.87
CA SER A 284 14.79 18.21 -3.80
C SER A 284 15.06 19.22 -2.70
N GLY A 285 15.63 18.78 -1.57
CA GLY A 285 16.05 19.65 -0.47
C GLY A 285 17.13 20.66 -0.87
N LEU A 286 17.90 20.42 -1.93
CA LEU A 286 18.87 21.39 -2.49
C LEU A 286 18.30 22.21 -3.65
N MET A 287 17.41 21.63 -4.45
CA MET A 287 16.94 22.23 -5.69
C MET A 287 15.78 23.21 -5.48
N THR A 288 14.79 22.84 -4.68
CA THR A 288 13.54 23.60 -4.47
C THR A 288 13.23 23.80 -2.99
N ASN A 289 13.63 22.85 -2.14
CA ASN A 289 13.45 22.83 -0.69
C ASN A 289 12.00 23.09 -0.24
N ALA A 290 11.02 22.51 -0.94
CA ALA A 290 9.62 22.74 -0.62
C ALA A 290 9.26 22.24 0.79
N PRO A 291 8.46 22.99 1.59
CA PRO A 291 8.09 22.57 2.95
C PRO A 291 7.23 21.31 2.99
N PHE A 292 6.53 21.00 1.90
CA PHE A 292 5.70 19.81 1.76
C PHE A 292 6.17 18.94 0.58
N MET A 293 6.03 17.63 0.74
CA MET A 293 6.39 16.64 -0.28
C MET A 293 5.23 15.67 -0.48
N LEU A 294 4.75 15.50 -1.71
CA LEU A 294 3.83 14.44 -2.10
C LEU A 294 4.63 13.24 -2.60
N ASN A 295 4.31 12.03 -2.19
CA ASN A 295 4.84 10.83 -2.81
C ASN A 295 3.73 9.98 -3.45
N VAL A 296 3.99 9.51 -4.67
CA VAL A 296 3.11 8.58 -5.39
C VAL A 296 3.94 7.51 -6.11
N ASP A 297 3.32 6.35 -6.29
CA ASP A 297 3.83 5.31 -7.18
C ASP A 297 3.62 5.69 -8.65
N CYS A 298 4.40 5.11 -9.55
CA CYS A 298 4.31 5.39 -10.99
C CYS A 298 2.93 5.06 -11.59
N ASP A 299 2.18 4.15 -10.97
CA ASP A 299 0.84 3.72 -11.37
C ASP A 299 -0.29 4.47 -10.65
N MET A 300 0.00 5.51 -9.86
CA MET A 300 -0.99 6.25 -9.07
C MET A 300 -1.11 7.71 -9.54
N PHE A 301 -2.04 7.96 -10.45
CA PHE A 301 -2.26 9.29 -11.03
C PHE A 301 -3.20 10.15 -10.14
N ALA A 302 -3.05 11.47 -10.23
CA ALA A 302 -3.97 12.41 -9.60
C ALA A 302 -5.29 12.45 -10.36
N ASN A 303 -6.34 11.92 -9.73
CA ASN A 303 -7.68 11.87 -10.31
C ASN A 303 -8.49 13.13 -9.97
N ASN A 304 -8.29 13.69 -8.77
CA ASN A 304 -8.88 14.97 -8.39
C ASN A 304 -7.85 16.10 -8.53
N PRO A 305 -8.09 17.12 -9.37
CA PRO A 305 -7.12 18.18 -9.61
C PRO A 305 -6.93 19.10 -8.40
N GLU A 306 -7.90 19.15 -7.48
CA GLU A 306 -7.85 19.97 -6.25
C GLU A 306 -7.07 19.30 -5.10
N VAL A 307 -6.57 18.08 -5.29
CA VAL A 307 -6.00 17.25 -4.20
C VAL A 307 -4.89 17.96 -3.41
N VAL A 308 -4.04 18.73 -4.08
CA VAL A 308 -2.96 19.49 -3.42
C VAL A 308 -3.54 20.58 -2.52
N ARG A 309 -4.54 21.32 -2.99
CA ARG A 309 -5.23 22.36 -2.21
C ARG A 309 -5.96 21.77 -1.01
N GLN A 310 -6.62 20.63 -1.19
CA GLN A 310 -7.31 19.92 -0.10
C GLN A 310 -6.33 19.42 0.97
N ALA A 311 -5.17 18.89 0.58
CA ALA A 311 -4.11 18.56 1.52
C ALA A 311 -3.61 19.80 2.27
N MET A 312 -3.45 20.94 1.58
CA MET A 312 -3.07 22.21 2.22
C MET A 312 -4.13 22.72 3.19
N CYS A 313 -5.43 22.53 2.94
CA CYS A 313 -6.49 22.84 3.91
C CYS A 313 -6.26 22.11 5.25
N LEU A 314 -5.82 20.85 5.22
CA LEU A 314 -5.52 20.08 6.42
C LEU A 314 -4.23 20.56 7.09
N PHE A 315 -3.16 20.82 6.35
CA PHE A 315 -1.89 21.27 6.94
C PHE A 315 -1.95 22.68 7.51
N LEU A 316 -2.63 23.60 6.83
CA LEU A 316 -2.69 25.02 7.21
C LEU A 316 -3.86 25.33 8.13
N GLY A 317 -4.92 24.50 8.11
CA GLY A 317 -6.05 24.63 9.01
C GLY A 317 -5.85 24.01 10.39
N SER A 318 -4.89 23.08 10.54
CA SER A 318 -4.63 22.36 11.79
C SER A 318 -3.46 22.96 12.56
N LYS A 319 -3.39 22.69 13.88
CA LYS A 319 -2.16 22.95 14.62
C LYS A 319 -1.06 22.08 14.02
N GLU A 320 0.13 22.62 13.91
CA GLU A 320 1.21 21.93 13.19
C GLU A 320 1.47 20.51 13.71
N LYS A 321 1.57 20.34 15.03
CA LYS A 321 1.75 19.03 15.70
C LYS A 321 0.66 18.00 15.39
N ASP A 322 -0.51 18.46 14.98
CA ASP A 322 -1.67 17.61 14.70
C ASP A 322 -1.69 17.09 13.26
N CYS A 323 -0.72 17.45 12.41
CA CYS A 323 -0.67 17.00 11.02
C CYS A 323 0.77 16.94 10.48
N ALA A 324 1.46 15.84 10.73
CA ALA A 324 2.78 15.54 10.16
C ALA A 324 2.72 15.17 8.68
N PHE A 325 1.70 14.39 8.30
CA PHE A 325 1.43 13.96 6.95
C PHE A 325 -0.08 13.83 6.72
N VAL A 326 -0.51 13.92 5.46
CA VAL A 326 -1.88 13.73 5.01
C VAL A 326 -1.92 12.53 4.07
N GLN A 327 -2.58 11.45 4.46
CA GLN A 327 -2.75 10.26 3.62
C GLN A 327 -4.07 10.35 2.83
N CYS A 328 -4.04 9.98 1.55
CA CYS A 328 -5.24 9.71 0.75
C CYS A 328 -5.46 8.19 0.64
N PRO A 329 -6.70 7.70 0.55
CA PRO A 329 -6.95 6.30 0.22
C PRO A 329 -6.31 5.94 -1.13
N GLN A 330 -5.70 4.75 -1.20
CA GLN A 330 -5.27 4.16 -2.46
C GLN A 330 -6.42 3.36 -3.04
N LEU A 331 -6.89 3.77 -4.20
CA LEU A 331 -8.02 3.19 -4.90
C LEU A 331 -7.60 2.75 -6.29
N TYR A 332 -8.24 1.71 -6.82
CA TYR A 332 -7.88 1.15 -8.12
C TYR A 332 -9.03 1.26 -9.13
N HIS A 333 -8.74 1.76 -10.33
CA HIS A 333 -9.76 1.96 -11.37
C HIS A 333 -10.08 0.69 -12.18
N ASP A 334 -9.24 -0.34 -12.07
CA ASP A 334 -9.33 -1.60 -12.82
C ASP A 334 -9.62 -2.82 -11.93
N SER A 335 -9.95 -2.60 -10.65
CA SER A 335 -10.30 -3.66 -9.70
C SER A 335 -11.80 -3.67 -9.39
N PRO A 336 -12.55 -4.71 -9.77
CA PRO A 336 -13.97 -4.84 -9.42
C PRO A 336 -14.19 -5.22 -7.94
N THR A 337 -13.13 -5.56 -7.20
CA THR A 337 -13.17 -6.06 -5.82
C THR A 337 -12.12 -5.35 -4.98
N ASP A 338 -12.21 -4.02 -4.90
CA ASP A 338 -11.21 -3.20 -4.21
C ASP A 338 -11.22 -3.45 -2.68
N THR A 339 -10.49 -4.49 -2.27
CA THR A 339 -10.36 -4.94 -0.88
C THR A 339 -9.79 -3.86 0.04
N LEU A 340 -9.03 -2.91 -0.53
CA LEU A 340 -8.42 -1.82 0.23
C LEU A 340 -9.43 -0.72 0.53
N VAL A 341 -10.38 -0.43 -0.38
CA VAL A 341 -11.56 0.42 -0.11
C VAL A 341 -12.30 -0.09 1.11
N LEU A 342 -12.62 -1.39 1.12
CA LEU A 342 -13.37 -1.96 2.23
C LEU A 342 -12.57 -1.92 3.53
N LEU A 343 -11.28 -2.26 3.49
CA LEU A 343 -10.42 -2.16 4.67
C LEU A 343 -10.45 -0.74 5.24
N HIS A 344 -10.43 0.26 4.35
CA HIS A 344 -10.50 1.66 4.72
C HIS A 344 -11.88 2.03 5.33
N GLU A 345 -12.97 1.66 4.67
CA GLU A 345 -14.34 1.92 5.11
C GLU A 345 -14.68 1.22 6.44
N TYR A 346 -14.17 0.00 6.61
CA TYR A 346 -14.44 -0.85 7.77
C TYR A 346 -13.57 -0.49 8.97
N VAL A 347 -12.23 -0.43 8.81
CA VAL A 347 -11.27 -0.19 9.91
C VAL A 347 -10.61 1.19 9.83
N GLY A 348 -10.27 1.63 8.62
CA GLY A 348 -9.49 2.85 8.38
C GLY A 348 -10.09 4.10 9.04
N LYS A 349 -11.40 4.32 8.90
CA LYS A 349 -12.10 5.45 9.55
C LYS A 349 -11.92 5.48 11.07
N GLY A 350 -11.87 4.32 11.72
CA GLY A 350 -11.62 4.22 13.16
C GLY A 350 -10.21 4.63 13.55
N ILE A 351 -9.21 4.15 12.79
CA ILE A 351 -7.79 4.47 12.99
C ILE A 351 -7.55 5.97 12.83
N VAL A 352 -8.19 6.58 11.82
CA VAL A 352 -8.13 8.02 11.56
C VAL A 352 -8.55 8.85 12.80
N GLY A 353 -9.52 8.36 13.58
CA GLY A 353 -9.99 9.03 14.80
C GLY A 353 -9.08 8.90 16.03
N ILE A 354 -8.05 8.05 15.98
CA ILE A 354 -7.12 7.83 17.11
C ILE A 354 -5.98 8.85 17.07
N GLN A 355 -4.96 8.57 16.26
CA GLN A 355 -3.77 9.42 16.05
C GLN A 355 -3.62 9.84 14.57
N GLY A 356 -4.56 9.42 13.72
CA GLY A 356 -4.53 9.59 12.28
C GLY A 356 -4.18 8.29 11.55
N PRO A 357 -4.34 8.25 10.22
CA PRO A 357 -4.09 7.07 9.40
C PRO A 357 -2.61 6.69 9.39
N TYR A 358 -2.31 5.43 9.05
CA TYR A 358 -0.96 5.01 8.70
C TYR A 358 -0.48 5.73 7.44
N TYR A 359 0.84 5.79 7.26
CA TYR A 359 1.43 6.08 5.96
C TYR A 359 1.37 4.80 5.11
N GLY A 360 0.67 4.87 3.97
CA GLY A 360 0.41 3.73 3.09
C GLY A 360 1.35 3.61 1.88
N GLY A 361 2.39 4.45 1.79
CA GLY A 361 3.42 4.33 0.75
C GLY A 361 3.14 5.06 -0.57
N SER A 362 1.92 5.52 -0.82
CA SER A 362 1.55 6.30 -2.02
C SER A 362 0.36 7.23 -1.72
N GLY A 363 0.21 8.32 -2.47
CA GLY A 363 -0.85 9.31 -2.28
C GLY A 363 -0.76 10.00 -0.92
N CYS A 364 0.45 10.31 -0.45
CA CYS A 364 0.66 10.92 0.86
C CYS A 364 1.49 12.19 0.77
N PHE A 365 1.01 13.24 1.42
CA PHE A 365 1.74 14.49 1.58
C PHE A 365 2.43 14.52 2.94
N HIS A 366 3.70 14.90 2.99
CA HIS A 366 4.52 14.94 4.20
C HIS A 366 5.06 16.35 4.45
N ARG A 367 5.17 16.75 5.72
CA ARG A 367 6.02 17.89 6.09
C ARG A 367 7.49 17.50 5.99
N ARG A 368 8.28 18.25 5.21
CA ARG A 368 9.71 18.02 5.04
C ARG A 368 10.47 17.97 6.36
N LYS A 369 10.18 18.89 7.28
CA LYS A 369 10.83 18.92 8.59
C LYS A 369 10.55 17.69 9.46
N VAL A 370 9.38 17.06 9.31
CA VAL A 370 9.05 15.82 10.02
C VAL A 370 9.87 14.66 9.46
N ILE A 371 9.99 14.59 8.14
CA ILE A 371 10.87 13.64 7.45
C ILE A 371 12.33 13.88 7.84
N TYR A 372 12.75 15.13 8.06
CA TYR A 372 14.08 15.45 8.61
C TYR A 372 14.26 15.08 10.09
N GLY A 373 13.22 14.53 10.73
CA GLY A 373 13.33 13.93 12.06
C GLY A 373 12.87 14.81 13.21
N LEU A 374 12.30 15.99 12.94
CA LEU A 374 11.83 16.93 13.97
C LEU A 374 10.76 16.32 14.90
N TRP A 375 10.80 16.64 16.19
CA TRP A 375 9.76 16.26 17.15
C TRP A 375 8.67 17.34 17.28
N PRO A 376 7.45 16.98 17.69
CA PRO A 376 6.36 17.97 17.82
C PRO A 376 6.62 19.04 18.89
N ASP A 377 7.31 18.68 19.97
CA ASP A 377 7.55 19.53 21.14
C ASP A 377 8.84 20.36 21.04
N ASP A 378 9.58 20.23 19.93
CA ASP A 378 10.74 21.06 19.59
C ASP A 378 10.25 22.48 19.20
N THR A 379 9.69 23.20 20.17
CA THR A 379 9.19 24.57 20.00
C THR A 379 10.32 25.59 20.03
N LYS A 380 10.15 26.67 19.28
CA LYS A 380 11.13 27.74 19.06
C LYS A 380 11.34 28.56 20.33
N ASP A 381 12.58 28.68 20.80
CA ASP A 381 12.97 29.72 21.76
C ASP A 381 12.79 31.11 21.10
N GLU A 382 12.71 32.19 21.88
CA GLU A 382 12.65 33.60 21.41
C GLU A 382 13.82 34.03 20.49
N SER A 383 14.83 33.17 20.32
CA SER A 383 15.97 33.32 19.40
C SER A 383 15.89 32.45 18.13
N GLY A 384 14.77 31.76 17.86
CA GLY A 384 14.53 30.99 16.64
C GLY A 384 15.37 29.71 16.49
N ARG A 385 15.88 29.16 17.60
CA ARG A 385 16.62 27.90 17.66
C ARG A 385 15.66 26.77 18.08
N TYR A 386 15.86 25.58 17.52
CA TYR A 386 15.12 24.37 17.89
C TYR A 386 15.93 23.64 18.97
N PHE A 387 15.31 23.31 20.10
CA PHE A 387 15.81 22.28 21.01
C PHE A 387 15.70 20.91 20.30
N ASN A 388 16.70 20.02 20.31
CA ASN A 388 17.05 19.11 21.40
C ASN A 388 18.51 18.64 21.31
N SER A 389 19.11 18.21 22.43
CA SER A 389 20.38 17.44 22.51
C SER A 389 21.65 18.08 21.91
N VAL A 390 21.59 19.30 21.37
CA VAL A 390 22.72 19.97 20.69
C VAL A 390 23.52 20.90 21.63
N ASN A 391 23.07 21.14 22.86
CA ASN A 391 23.87 21.87 23.86
C ASN A 391 24.39 20.95 24.95
N GLY A 392 25.39 20.17 24.58
CA GLY A 392 26.35 19.58 25.50
C GLY A 392 27.75 19.77 24.93
N LYS A 393 28.22 21.03 24.88
CA LYS A 393 29.62 21.45 24.62
C LYS A 393 30.52 20.40 23.95
N VAL A 394 30.30 20.10 22.67
CA VAL A 394 31.30 19.71 21.65
C VAL A 394 30.68 20.05 20.28
N ASP A 395 31.43 20.73 19.41
CA ASP A 395 31.10 21.27 18.08
C ASP A 395 29.77 20.90 17.40
N GLY A 396 28.84 21.86 17.29
CA GLY A 396 27.52 21.68 16.66
C GLY A 396 27.54 21.32 15.17
N ASP A 397 28.65 21.55 14.46
CA ASP A 397 28.82 21.16 13.06
C ASP A 397 29.02 19.65 12.90
N GLU A 398 29.67 18.97 13.85
CA GLU A 398 29.89 17.51 13.79
C GLU A 398 28.58 16.72 13.93
N ILE A 399 27.67 17.20 14.80
CA ILE A 399 26.35 16.58 15.00
C ILE A 399 25.52 16.69 13.71
N LEU A 400 25.50 17.86 13.07
CA LEU A 400 24.76 18.07 11.82
C LEU A 400 25.32 17.23 10.67
N VAL A 401 26.65 17.05 10.60
CA VAL A 401 27.29 16.15 9.63
C VAL A 401 26.90 14.69 9.89
N LYS A 402 26.84 14.27 11.17
CA LYS A 402 26.39 12.92 11.56
C LYS A 402 24.89 12.70 11.30
N GLU A 403 24.07 13.74 11.32
CA GLU A 403 22.64 13.61 11.02
C GLU A 403 22.37 13.64 9.52
N PHE A 404 22.82 14.68 8.82
CA PHE A 404 22.42 14.98 7.44
C PHE A 404 23.46 14.59 6.38
N GLY A 405 24.66 14.17 6.78
CA GLY A 405 25.77 13.82 5.89
C GLY A 405 26.74 14.98 5.65
N LYS A 406 27.75 14.77 4.80
CA LYS A 406 28.91 15.67 4.67
C LYS A 406 28.70 16.92 3.80
N SER A 407 27.58 17.05 3.10
CA SER A 407 27.34 18.21 2.22
C SER A 407 26.97 19.44 3.03
N LYS A 408 27.87 20.43 3.09
CA LYS A 408 27.64 21.71 3.77
C LYS A 408 26.45 22.48 3.20
N GLU A 409 26.28 22.44 1.87
CA GLU A 409 25.14 23.05 1.19
C GLU A 409 23.82 22.42 1.61
N PHE A 410 23.78 21.08 1.68
CA PHE A 410 22.59 20.37 2.11
C PHE A 410 22.28 20.60 3.59
N ILE A 411 23.28 20.58 4.47
CA ILE A 411 23.12 20.91 5.89
C ILE A 411 22.49 22.30 6.04
N LYS A 412 23.00 23.30 5.32
CA LYS A 412 22.46 24.67 5.32
C LYS A 412 21.00 24.67 4.87
N SER A 413 20.69 23.99 3.77
CA SER A 413 19.33 23.91 3.23
C SER A 413 18.35 23.19 4.19
N ALA A 414 18.77 22.08 4.79
CA ALA A 414 18.02 21.34 5.79
C ALA A 414 17.74 22.21 7.02
N GLY A 415 18.74 22.99 7.49
CA GLY A 415 18.57 23.96 8.56
C GLY A 415 17.53 25.04 8.26
N HIS A 416 17.41 25.48 7.00
CA HIS A 416 16.35 26.41 6.58
C HIS A 416 14.96 25.77 6.63
N ALA A 417 14.83 24.54 6.13
CA ALA A 417 13.57 23.80 6.15
C ALA A 417 13.11 23.50 7.59
N LEU A 418 14.03 23.09 8.47
CA LEU A 418 13.75 22.87 9.89
C LEU A 418 13.22 24.14 10.55
N LYS A 419 13.80 25.31 10.21
CA LYS A 419 13.35 26.64 10.69
C LYS A 419 12.01 27.11 10.15
N GLY A 420 11.46 26.41 9.15
CA GLY A 420 10.26 26.82 8.44
C GLY A 420 10.47 28.11 7.65
N LYS A 421 11.71 28.41 7.21
CA LYS A 421 11.97 29.55 6.32
C LYS A 421 11.53 29.16 4.91
N THR A 422 10.47 29.80 4.42
CA THR A 422 9.88 29.56 3.10
C THR A 422 10.30 30.56 2.03
N ASP A 423 11.03 31.62 2.42
CA ASP A 423 11.29 32.78 1.56
C ASP A 423 12.52 32.61 0.65
N ILE A 424 13.29 31.54 0.83
CA ILE A 424 14.50 31.28 0.03
C ILE A 424 14.08 30.48 -1.20
N ARG A 425 13.85 31.21 -2.30
CA ARG A 425 13.63 30.59 -3.62
C ARG A 425 14.95 30.00 -4.12
N MET A 426 14.94 28.69 -4.37
CA MET A 426 16.08 27.98 -4.95
C MET A 426 15.78 27.70 -6.43
N ASN A 427 16.75 27.98 -7.29
CA ASN A 427 16.70 27.62 -8.70
C ASN A 427 17.35 26.24 -8.86
N PRO A 428 16.66 25.23 -9.40
CA PRO A 428 17.20 23.87 -9.53
C PRO A 428 18.57 23.82 -10.23
N SER A 429 18.76 24.65 -11.27
CA SER A 429 20.03 24.71 -12.01
C SER A 429 21.24 25.12 -11.17
N ASN A 430 21.06 25.92 -10.12
CA ASN A 430 22.19 26.40 -9.30
C ASN A 430 22.74 25.33 -8.36
N SER A 431 21.94 24.30 -8.05
CA SER A 431 22.30 23.25 -7.09
C SER A 431 22.60 21.92 -7.77
N LEU A 432 22.80 21.89 -9.10
CA LEU A 432 22.89 20.66 -9.87
C LEU A 432 24.09 19.79 -9.47
N ASP A 433 25.26 20.37 -9.26
CA ASP A 433 26.47 19.63 -8.85
C ASP A 433 26.33 19.06 -7.44
N ALA A 434 25.82 19.87 -6.50
CA ALA A 434 25.52 19.43 -5.14
C ALA A 434 24.43 18.35 -5.11
N ALA A 435 23.44 18.43 -5.99
CA ALA A 435 22.41 17.41 -6.16
C ALA A 435 22.98 16.06 -6.60
N HIS A 436 23.92 16.06 -7.55
CA HIS A 436 24.64 14.83 -7.94
C HIS A 436 25.40 14.22 -6.76
N GLN A 437 26.05 15.06 -5.94
CA GLN A 437 26.79 14.61 -4.77
C GLN A 437 25.89 13.93 -3.72
N VAL A 438 24.74 14.53 -3.38
CA VAL A 438 23.84 13.97 -2.35
C VAL A 438 23.01 12.78 -2.84
N ALA A 439 22.95 12.55 -4.16
CA ALA A 439 22.38 11.34 -4.76
C ALA A 439 23.33 10.13 -4.76
N GLY A 440 24.55 10.29 -4.23
CA GLY A 440 25.57 9.26 -4.17
C GLY A 440 25.22 8.10 -3.22
N SER A 441 25.72 6.91 -3.56
CA SER A 441 25.44 5.64 -2.87
C SER A 441 26.08 5.57 -1.48
N ALA A 442 27.24 6.20 -1.31
CA ALA A 442 27.96 6.25 -0.03
C ALA A 442 27.54 7.44 0.84
N TYR A 443 26.65 8.32 0.36
CA TYR A 443 26.30 9.56 1.07
C TYR A 443 25.69 9.30 2.45
N GLU A 444 24.90 8.24 2.56
CA GLU A 444 24.19 7.86 3.78
C GLU A 444 25.11 7.21 4.83
N TYR A 445 26.29 6.75 4.43
CA TYR A 445 27.18 6.01 5.31
C TYR A 445 27.77 6.88 6.42
N GLY A 446 27.57 6.47 7.67
CA GLY A 446 27.97 7.25 8.85
C GLY A 446 27.06 8.44 9.15
N SER A 447 25.94 8.59 8.43
CA SER A 447 24.90 9.58 8.71
C SER A 447 23.71 8.93 9.44
N SER A 448 22.66 9.71 9.75
CA SER A 448 21.43 9.22 10.38
C SER A 448 20.29 8.96 9.38
N TRP A 449 20.56 9.03 8.07
CA TRP A 449 19.61 8.71 7.01
C TRP A 449 19.19 7.24 7.08
N GLY A 450 17.88 6.98 6.96
CA GLY A 450 17.32 5.63 7.06
C GLY A 450 17.10 5.15 8.49
N GLU A 451 17.72 5.77 9.50
CA GLU A 451 17.56 5.38 10.91
C GLU A 451 16.73 6.38 11.71
N LYS A 452 17.04 7.68 11.58
CA LYS A 452 16.36 8.78 12.30
C LYS A 452 15.80 9.85 11.36
N VAL A 453 16.44 10.00 10.20
CA VAL A 453 16.15 11.00 9.16
C VAL A 453 15.69 10.26 7.91
N GLY A 454 14.66 10.79 7.25
CA GLY A 454 14.10 10.21 6.02
C GLY A 454 13.09 9.08 6.25
N TRP A 455 12.92 8.27 5.22
CA TRP A 455 12.19 7.01 5.22
C TRP A 455 13.04 5.96 5.93
N ILE A 456 12.41 5.22 6.84
CA ILE A 456 13.10 4.35 7.78
C ILE A 456 13.38 2.98 7.16
N TYR A 457 14.63 2.53 7.24
CA TYR A 457 15.08 1.23 6.74
C TYR A 457 14.82 0.10 7.74
N GLY A 458 14.87 -1.13 7.24
CA GLY A 458 14.83 -2.34 8.07
C GLY A 458 13.55 -3.18 7.97
N SER A 459 12.64 -2.84 7.05
CA SER A 459 11.47 -3.65 6.71
C SER A 459 11.15 -3.54 5.22
N THR A 460 10.54 -4.58 4.64
CA THR A 460 10.00 -4.52 3.27
C THR A 460 8.70 -3.70 3.16
N VAL A 461 8.16 -3.20 4.27
CA VAL A 461 7.07 -2.22 4.34
C VAL A 461 7.57 -0.97 5.09
N GLU A 462 8.50 -0.25 4.46
CA GLU A 462 9.13 0.95 5.03
C GLU A 462 8.10 2.05 5.34
N ASP A 463 6.97 2.04 4.63
CA ASP A 463 5.88 2.98 4.76
C ASP A 463 5.24 2.91 6.15
N ILE A 464 4.80 1.72 6.56
CA ILE A 464 4.23 1.46 7.88
C ILE A 464 5.27 1.77 8.97
N LEU A 465 6.54 1.37 8.76
CA LEU A 465 7.63 1.61 9.72
C LEU A 465 7.94 3.12 9.88
N THR A 466 7.94 3.87 8.78
CA THR A 466 8.14 5.32 8.77
C THR A 466 6.97 6.03 9.46
N GLY A 467 5.73 5.64 9.13
CA GLY A 467 4.53 6.14 9.80
C GLY A 467 4.56 5.90 11.31
N LEU A 468 4.91 4.67 11.74
CA LEU A 468 5.07 4.32 13.15
C LEU A 468 6.15 5.17 13.84
N THR A 469 7.26 5.43 13.14
CA THR A 469 8.35 6.27 13.65
C THR A 469 7.95 7.74 13.77
N ILE A 470 7.05 8.24 12.91
CA ILE A 470 6.48 9.58 13.04
C ILE A 470 5.50 9.63 14.23
N HIS A 471 4.57 8.67 14.32
CA HIS A 471 3.57 8.64 15.41
C HIS A 471 4.20 8.39 16.79
N LYS A 472 5.24 7.56 16.90
CA LYS A 472 5.93 7.34 18.19
C LYS A 472 6.65 8.58 18.71
N LYS A 473 6.94 9.57 17.85
CA LYS A 473 7.44 10.88 18.27
C LYS A 473 6.35 11.79 18.84
N GLY A 474 5.07 11.41 18.71
CA GLY A 474 3.92 12.16 19.21
C GLY A 474 3.19 12.95 18.12
N TRP A 475 3.65 12.91 16.86
CA TRP A 475 2.94 13.53 15.74
C TRP A 475 1.60 12.85 15.49
N ARG A 476 0.63 13.59 14.97
CA ARG A 476 -0.62 13.05 14.40
C ARG A 476 -0.61 13.17 12.87
N SER A 477 -1.46 12.41 12.19
CA SER A 477 -1.64 12.49 10.73
C SER A 477 -3.06 12.89 10.34
N GLY A 478 -3.17 13.59 9.20
CA GLY A 478 -4.42 13.93 8.54
C GLY A 478 -4.83 12.88 7.51
N TYR A 479 -6.10 12.89 7.14
CA TYR A 479 -6.65 11.97 6.16
C TYR A 479 -7.55 12.71 5.17
N CYS A 480 -7.32 12.53 3.87
CA CYS A 480 -8.00 13.29 2.82
C CYS A 480 -8.73 12.35 1.86
N THR A 481 -10.06 12.38 1.90
CA THR A 481 -10.98 11.55 1.12
C THR A 481 -11.91 12.42 0.28
N PRO A 482 -11.41 13.09 -0.77
CA PRO A 482 -12.28 13.89 -1.61
C PRO A 482 -13.19 13.01 -2.47
N ASP A 483 -14.25 13.63 -2.96
CA ASP A 483 -15.17 13.08 -3.94
C ASP A 483 -15.17 14.04 -5.16
N PRO A 484 -14.71 13.61 -6.35
CA PRO A 484 -14.19 12.28 -6.69
C PRO A 484 -12.85 11.95 -5.99
N PRO A 485 -12.44 10.66 -5.94
CA PRO A 485 -11.21 10.23 -5.27
C PRO A 485 -9.96 11.00 -5.69
N ALA A 486 -9.07 11.20 -4.72
CA ALA A 486 -7.82 11.96 -4.88
C ALA A 486 -6.89 11.34 -5.93
N PHE A 487 -6.59 10.06 -5.76
CA PHE A 487 -5.68 9.29 -6.60
C PHE A 487 -6.37 7.99 -7.02
N LEU A 488 -6.08 7.56 -8.24
CA LEU A 488 -6.46 6.25 -8.75
C LEU A 488 -5.23 5.58 -9.34
N GLY A 489 -5.12 4.27 -9.18
CA GLY A 489 -4.07 3.51 -9.83
C GLY A 489 -4.50 2.15 -10.36
N CYS A 490 -3.51 1.36 -10.73
CA CYS A 490 -3.70 0.01 -11.29
C CYS A 490 -3.51 -1.07 -10.20
N ALA A 491 -4.47 -1.97 -10.07
CA ALA A 491 -4.33 -3.13 -9.21
C ALA A 491 -3.30 -4.11 -9.80
N PRO A 492 -2.64 -4.95 -8.96
CA PRO A 492 -1.72 -5.96 -9.46
C PRO A 492 -2.34 -6.82 -10.58
N SER A 493 -1.59 -7.07 -11.66
CA SER A 493 -2.07 -7.85 -12.80
C SER A 493 -2.09 -9.36 -12.46
N GLY A 494 -3.27 -9.89 -12.18
CA GLY A 494 -3.50 -11.32 -11.91
C GLY A 494 -3.31 -11.75 -10.45
N SER A 495 -3.64 -13.03 -10.20
CA SER A 495 -3.62 -13.66 -8.87
C SER A 495 -2.22 -13.78 -8.28
N LEU A 496 -1.22 -14.15 -9.09
CA LEU A 496 0.16 -14.34 -8.62
C LEU A 496 0.77 -13.02 -8.11
N ALA A 497 0.64 -11.92 -8.87
CA ALA A 497 1.15 -10.62 -8.45
C ALA A 497 0.51 -10.16 -7.13
N THR A 498 -0.79 -10.42 -6.96
CA THR A 498 -1.52 -10.17 -5.72
C THR A 498 -0.96 -11.00 -4.55
N LEU A 499 -0.74 -12.30 -4.75
CA LEU A 499 -0.18 -13.18 -3.73
C LEU A 499 1.25 -12.80 -3.35
N THR A 500 2.09 -12.40 -4.31
CA THR A 500 3.44 -11.91 -4.06
C THR A 500 3.43 -10.61 -3.27
N GLN A 501 2.51 -9.68 -3.59
CA GLN A 501 2.31 -8.46 -2.82
C GLN A 501 1.94 -8.75 -1.36
N GLN A 502 0.98 -9.65 -1.14
CA GLN A 502 0.53 -10.05 0.20
C GLN A 502 1.63 -10.77 0.99
N LYS A 503 2.45 -11.59 0.33
CA LYS A 503 3.65 -12.22 0.92
C LYS A 503 4.57 -11.14 1.45
N ARG A 504 4.94 -10.17 0.60
CA ARG A 504 5.82 -9.04 0.97
C ARG A 504 5.26 -8.22 2.14
N TRP A 505 3.96 -7.92 2.14
CA TRP A 505 3.32 -7.20 3.23
C TRP A 505 3.43 -7.97 4.54
N SER A 506 3.06 -9.26 4.54
CA SER A 506 3.13 -10.09 5.75
C SER A 506 4.55 -10.24 6.31
N THR A 507 5.56 -10.40 5.43
CA THR A 507 6.98 -10.43 5.83
C THR A 507 7.35 -9.13 6.53
N GLY A 508 7.18 -7.99 5.87
CA GLY A 508 7.63 -6.70 6.40
C GLY A 508 6.89 -6.30 7.68
N LEU A 509 5.59 -6.59 7.76
CA LEU A 509 4.77 -6.32 8.95
C LEU A 509 5.25 -7.12 10.16
N LEU A 510 5.63 -8.38 9.96
CA LEU A 510 6.20 -9.22 11.02
C LEU A 510 7.63 -8.78 11.39
N GLU A 511 8.44 -8.33 10.42
CA GLU A 511 9.76 -7.72 10.71
C GLU A 511 9.62 -6.51 11.63
N ILE A 512 8.62 -5.64 11.41
CA ILE A 512 8.35 -4.51 12.30
C ILE A 512 8.03 -4.99 13.72
N LEU A 513 7.16 -6.00 13.86
CA LEU A 513 6.76 -6.57 15.14
C LEU A 513 7.97 -7.13 15.92
N CYS A 514 8.89 -7.80 15.22
CA CYS A 514 10.11 -8.38 15.80
C CYS A 514 11.24 -7.35 15.99
N SER A 515 11.13 -6.15 15.42
CA SER A 515 12.18 -5.13 15.48
C SER A 515 12.23 -4.37 16.82
N LYS A 516 13.31 -3.60 17.01
CA LYS A 516 13.42 -2.61 18.11
C LYS A 516 12.34 -1.52 18.03
N ASN A 517 11.81 -1.27 16.82
CA ASN A 517 10.78 -0.26 16.53
C ASN A 517 9.38 -0.88 16.52
N ASN A 518 9.09 -1.82 17.42
CA ASN A 518 7.75 -2.40 17.52
C ASN A 518 6.76 -1.47 18.26
N PRO A 519 5.44 -1.63 18.03
CA PRO A 519 4.43 -0.74 18.59
C PRO A 519 4.37 -0.72 20.13
N ILE A 520 4.63 -1.86 20.77
CA ILE A 520 4.59 -1.98 22.25
C ILE A 520 5.71 -1.13 22.86
N SER A 521 6.94 -1.31 22.37
CA SER A 521 8.10 -0.52 22.77
C SER A 521 7.87 0.97 22.53
N ALA A 522 7.27 1.33 21.39
CA ALA A 522 6.93 2.71 21.05
C ALA A 522 5.93 3.36 22.01
N THR A 523 5.05 2.58 22.64
CA THR A 523 4.09 3.06 23.65
C THR A 523 4.70 3.13 25.04
N LEU A 524 5.53 2.15 25.38
CA LEU A 524 6.16 2.08 26.71
C LEU A 524 7.32 3.07 26.88
N LYS A 525 8.02 3.41 25.80
CA LYS A 525 9.28 4.20 25.83
C LYS A 525 9.21 5.51 25.05
N ALA A 526 8.11 5.80 24.35
CA ALA A 526 7.96 7.01 23.54
C ALA A 526 6.49 7.50 23.59
N ASN A 527 6.05 8.27 22.60
CA ASN A 527 4.80 9.01 22.63
C ASN A 527 3.70 8.39 21.73
N LEU A 528 3.76 7.08 21.47
CA LEU A 528 2.69 6.40 20.73
C LEU A 528 1.46 6.22 21.62
N GLN A 529 0.28 6.66 21.16
CA GLN A 529 -0.95 6.48 21.93
C GLN A 529 -1.30 4.99 22.06
N PHE A 530 -1.77 4.55 23.23
CA PHE A 530 -2.12 3.14 23.47
C PHE A 530 -3.09 2.57 22.43
N ARG A 531 -4.15 3.29 22.07
CA ARG A 531 -5.08 2.82 21.02
C ARG A 531 -4.42 2.75 19.64
N MET A 532 -3.43 3.60 19.37
CA MET A 532 -2.66 3.54 18.12
C MET A 532 -1.68 2.37 18.14
N CYS A 533 -1.12 2.02 19.30
CA CYS A 533 -0.38 0.76 19.49
C CYS A 533 -1.22 -0.45 19.11
N VAL A 534 -2.46 -0.52 19.60
CA VAL A 534 -3.40 -1.60 19.28
C VAL A 534 -3.67 -1.65 17.78
N ALA A 535 -3.80 -0.49 17.13
CA ALA A 535 -3.95 -0.39 15.68
C ALA A 535 -2.74 -0.97 14.92
N TYR A 536 -1.53 -0.55 15.29
CA TYR A 536 -0.31 -1.09 14.70
C TYR A 536 -0.10 -2.58 15.01
N LEU A 537 -0.49 -3.06 16.20
CA LEU A 537 -0.46 -4.49 16.53
C LEU A 537 -1.42 -5.29 15.65
N TRP A 538 -2.62 -4.78 15.40
CA TRP A 538 -3.57 -5.44 14.51
C TRP A 538 -2.99 -5.65 13.11
N ILE A 539 -2.40 -4.62 12.48
CA ILE A 539 -1.82 -4.77 11.14
C ILE A 539 -0.54 -5.62 11.17
N THR A 540 0.34 -5.43 12.15
CA THR A 540 1.62 -6.17 12.23
C THR A 540 1.46 -7.67 12.54
N THR A 541 0.32 -8.07 13.08
CA THR A 541 -0.01 -9.48 13.38
C THR A 541 -0.75 -10.20 12.24
N TRP A 542 -0.95 -9.58 11.08
CA TRP A 542 -1.57 -10.24 9.92
C TRP A 542 -0.86 -11.54 9.54
N GLY A 543 0.47 -11.52 9.47
CA GLY A 543 1.27 -12.72 9.20
C GLY A 543 0.95 -13.86 10.17
N LEU A 544 0.98 -13.59 11.48
CA LEU A 544 0.76 -14.61 12.52
C LEU A 544 -0.61 -15.29 12.45
N ARG A 545 -1.62 -14.62 11.88
CA ARG A 545 -2.95 -15.21 11.65
C ARG A 545 -2.88 -16.47 10.78
N SER A 546 -1.89 -16.58 9.88
CA SER A 546 -1.73 -17.75 9.01
C SER A 546 -1.59 -19.06 9.78
N ILE A 547 -0.87 -19.05 10.91
CA ILE A 547 -0.59 -20.25 11.72
C ILE A 547 -1.91 -20.80 12.27
N PHE A 548 -2.70 -19.93 12.91
CA PHE A 548 -3.96 -20.31 13.52
C PHE A 548 -5.02 -20.67 12.47
N GLU A 549 -5.05 -19.98 11.32
CA GLU A 549 -5.94 -20.35 10.23
C GLU A 549 -5.61 -21.70 9.61
N LEU A 550 -4.33 -22.00 9.38
CA LEU A 550 -3.90 -23.31 8.86
C LEU A 550 -4.29 -24.43 9.82
N CYS A 551 -4.01 -24.26 11.12
CA CYS A 551 -4.40 -25.24 12.13
C CYS A 551 -5.92 -25.43 12.19
N TYR A 552 -6.69 -24.34 12.23
CA TYR A 552 -8.14 -24.40 12.33
C TYR A 552 -8.79 -24.96 11.05
N ALA A 553 -8.27 -24.62 9.87
CA ALA A 553 -8.73 -25.17 8.60
C ALA A 553 -8.45 -26.67 8.46
N ALA A 554 -7.38 -27.19 9.08
CA ALA A 554 -7.06 -28.62 9.06
C ALA A 554 -7.95 -29.45 10.01
N LEU A 555 -8.56 -28.84 11.03
CA LEU A 555 -9.35 -29.55 12.05
C LEU A 555 -10.52 -30.38 11.49
N PRO A 556 -11.38 -29.86 10.58
CA PRO A 556 -12.46 -30.66 10.00
C PRO A 556 -11.95 -31.92 9.31
N ALA A 557 -10.91 -31.78 8.48
CA ALA A 557 -10.32 -32.91 7.77
C ALA A 557 -9.68 -33.92 8.72
N TYR A 558 -8.92 -33.43 9.71
CA TYR A 558 -8.34 -34.28 10.76
C TYR A 558 -9.42 -35.11 11.44
N CYS A 559 -10.46 -34.45 11.96
CA CYS A 559 -11.53 -35.09 12.72
C CYS A 559 -12.30 -36.13 11.89
N ILE A 560 -12.55 -35.85 10.61
CA ILE A 560 -13.16 -36.82 9.70
C ILE A 560 -12.24 -38.04 9.50
N ILE A 561 -10.93 -37.84 9.29
CA ILE A 561 -9.98 -38.93 9.05
C ILE A 561 -9.79 -39.81 10.29
N THR A 562 -9.72 -39.21 11.48
CA THR A 562 -9.50 -39.90 12.76
C THR A 562 -10.80 -40.34 13.43
N ASN A 563 -11.94 -40.03 12.83
CA ASN A 563 -13.27 -40.20 13.43
C ASN A 563 -13.38 -39.57 14.83
N SER A 564 -12.77 -38.41 15.03
CA SER A 564 -12.89 -37.60 16.26
C SER A 564 -13.80 -36.39 16.01
N ASN A 565 -13.93 -35.50 16.98
CA ASN A 565 -14.71 -34.28 16.83
C ASN A 565 -13.96 -33.06 17.38
N PHE A 566 -14.25 -31.90 16.81
CA PHE A 566 -13.83 -30.61 17.38
C PHE A 566 -15.02 -29.67 17.57
N LEU A 567 -16.21 -30.02 17.08
CA LEU A 567 -17.43 -29.25 17.32
C LEU A 567 -18.29 -29.98 18.37
N PRO A 568 -19.03 -29.21 19.19
CA PRO A 568 -20.10 -29.78 20.01
C PRO A 568 -21.08 -30.55 19.12
N LYS A 569 -21.75 -31.56 19.67
CA LYS A 569 -22.77 -32.28 18.88
C LYS A 569 -24.03 -31.45 18.70
N LEU A 570 -24.79 -31.76 17.65
CA LEU A 570 -26.09 -31.14 17.38
C LEU A 570 -27.09 -31.30 18.53
N GLN A 571 -26.91 -32.31 19.37
CA GLN A 571 -27.75 -32.57 20.55
C GLN A 571 -27.31 -31.78 21.79
N GLU A 572 -26.10 -31.21 21.78
CA GLU A 572 -25.54 -30.45 22.89
C GLU A 572 -25.86 -28.96 22.73
N PRO A 573 -26.38 -28.28 23.77
CA PRO A 573 -26.66 -26.84 23.71
C PRO A 573 -25.44 -25.98 23.34
N GLY A 574 -24.22 -26.49 23.56
CA GLY A 574 -22.98 -25.81 23.19
C GLY A 574 -22.85 -25.50 21.70
N ILE A 575 -23.50 -26.26 20.81
CA ILE A 575 -23.42 -26.07 19.36
C ILE A 575 -24.02 -24.74 18.89
N TYR A 576 -24.96 -24.17 19.66
CA TYR A 576 -25.60 -22.91 19.29
C TYR A 576 -24.62 -21.73 19.29
N ILE A 577 -23.56 -21.78 20.12
CA ILE A 577 -22.55 -20.71 20.20
C ILE A 577 -21.75 -20.60 18.89
N PRO A 578 -21.02 -21.63 18.42
CA PRO A 578 -20.26 -21.53 17.17
C PRO A 578 -21.16 -21.32 15.94
N VAL A 579 -22.38 -21.87 15.94
CA VAL A 579 -23.37 -21.59 14.87
C VAL A 579 -23.77 -20.11 14.88
N ALA A 580 -24.07 -19.53 16.04
CA ALA A 580 -24.40 -18.11 16.15
C ALA A 580 -23.23 -17.23 15.71
N VAL A 581 -21.99 -17.54 16.10
CA VAL A 581 -20.78 -16.84 15.63
C VAL A 581 -20.68 -16.88 14.11
N LEU A 582 -20.81 -18.06 13.51
CA LEU A 582 -20.73 -18.24 12.05
C LEU A 582 -21.79 -17.40 11.33
N VAL A 583 -23.06 -17.52 11.73
CA VAL A 583 -24.18 -16.83 11.08
C VAL A 583 -24.05 -15.31 11.26
N MET A 584 -23.83 -14.85 12.50
CA MET A 584 -23.72 -13.41 12.79
C MET A 584 -22.53 -12.77 12.07
N TYR A 585 -21.37 -13.43 12.04
CA TYR A 585 -20.19 -12.89 11.35
C TYR A 585 -20.41 -12.77 9.84
N ASN A 586 -20.99 -13.80 9.20
CA ASN A 586 -21.24 -13.77 7.76
C ASN A 586 -22.31 -12.72 7.40
N LEU A 587 -23.41 -12.66 8.14
CA LEU A 587 -24.44 -11.63 7.92
C LEU A 587 -23.89 -10.22 8.17
N TYR A 588 -23.08 -10.04 9.22
CA TYR A 588 -22.49 -8.76 9.54
C TYR A 588 -21.52 -8.27 8.44
N THR A 589 -20.60 -9.13 8.02
CA THR A 589 -19.67 -8.78 6.94
C THR A 589 -20.39 -8.56 5.61
N LEU A 590 -21.42 -9.34 5.29
CA LEU A 590 -22.24 -9.14 4.10
C LEU A 590 -22.99 -7.79 4.15
N TYR A 591 -23.55 -7.44 5.30
CA TYR A 591 -24.19 -6.15 5.52
C TYR A 591 -23.22 -4.98 5.27
N GLU A 592 -21.99 -5.07 5.79
CA GLU A 592 -20.97 -4.04 5.56
C GLU A 592 -20.66 -3.85 4.07
N TYR A 593 -20.53 -4.95 3.32
CA TYR A 593 -20.30 -4.91 1.87
C TYR A 593 -21.41 -4.20 1.11
N ILE A 594 -22.66 -4.60 1.36
CA ILE A 594 -23.84 -4.03 0.70
C ILE A 594 -23.95 -2.54 1.06
N ARG A 595 -23.71 -2.17 2.33
CA ARG A 595 -23.72 -0.78 2.80
C ARG A 595 -22.68 0.09 2.09
N THR A 596 -21.52 -0.48 1.74
CA THR A 596 -20.46 0.21 0.99
C THR A 596 -20.65 0.19 -0.53
N GLY A 597 -21.75 -0.40 -1.03
CA GLY A 597 -22.07 -0.45 -2.47
C GLY A 597 -21.43 -1.61 -3.24
N PHE A 598 -20.81 -2.58 -2.57
CA PHE A 598 -20.24 -3.76 -3.22
C PHE A 598 -21.27 -4.89 -3.38
N SER A 599 -21.09 -5.70 -4.42
CA SER A 599 -21.97 -6.85 -4.70
C SER A 599 -21.72 -8.04 -3.74
N ILE A 600 -22.73 -8.90 -3.59
CA ILE A 600 -22.61 -10.18 -2.85
C ILE A 600 -21.50 -11.06 -3.43
N HIS A 601 -21.34 -11.03 -4.76
CA HIS A 601 -20.26 -11.72 -5.45
C HIS A 601 -18.88 -11.22 -5.00
N SER A 602 -18.72 -9.90 -4.84
CA SER A 602 -17.48 -9.28 -4.33
C SER A 602 -17.19 -9.68 -2.88
N TRP A 603 -18.24 -9.77 -2.04
CA TRP A 603 -18.13 -10.28 -0.68
C TRP A 603 -17.61 -11.73 -0.68
N TRP A 604 -18.22 -12.61 -1.48
CA TRP A 604 -17.81 -14.01 -1.56
C TRP A 604 -16.35 -14.17 -2.04
N ILE A 605 -15.96 -13.45 -3.10
CA ILE A 605 -14.59 -13.46 -3.61
C ILE A 605 -13.61 -13.02 -2.52
N ASN A 606 -13.92 -11.97 -1.76
CA ASN A 606 -13.01 -11.51 -0.73
C ASN A 606 -12.94 -12.46 0.47
N GLN A 607 -14.05 -13.09 0.88
CA GLN A 607 -14.02 -14.13 1.91
C GLN A 607 -13.11 -15.29 1.48
N SER A 608 -13.28 -15.77 0.24
CA SER A 608 -12.44 -16.81 -0.36
C SER A 608 -10.96 -16.40 -0.40
N MET A 609 -10.65 -15.27 -1.04
CA MET A 609 -9.29 -14.80 -1.22
C MET A 609 -8.60 -14.45 0.09
N GLY A 610 -9.32 -13.93 1.09
CA GLY A 610 -8.78 -13.67 2.42
C GLY A 610 -8.24 -14.93 3.09
N ARG A 611 -8.95 -16.06 2.96
CA ARG A 611 -8.48 -17.38 3.48
C ARG A 611 -7.31 -17.93 2.66
N VAL A 612 -7.39 -17.83 1.34
CA VAL A 612 -6.29 -18.24 0.45
C VAL A 612 -5.01 -17.48 0.79
N ILE A 613 -5.08 -16.15 0.88
CA ILE A 613 -3.94 -15.28 1.19
C ILE A 613 -3.34 -15.63 2.55
N ALA A 614 -4.18 -15.77 3.58
CA ALA A 614 -3.72 -16.09 4.93
C ALA A 614 -3.00 -17.45 4.98
N MET A 615 -3.55 -18.48 4.33
CA MET A 615 -2.99 -19.83 4.38
C MET A 615 -1.89 -20.10 3.33
N THR A 616 -1.63 -19.15 2.43
CA THR A 616 -0.55 -19.25 1.43
C THR A 616 0.48 -18.14 1.65
N SER A 617 0.27 -16.96 1.07
CA SER A 617 1.19 -15.82 1.10
C SER A 617 1.64 -15.43 2.50
N TRP A 618 0.73 -15.30 3.46
CA TRP A 618 1.08 -14.92 4.82
C TRP A 618 1.85 -16.02 5.55
N ALA A 619 1.49 -17.29 5.35
CA ALA A 619 2.24 -18.42 5.89
C ALA A 619 3.69 -18.45 5.38
N PHE A 620 3.90 -18.22 4.08
CA PHE A 620 5.24 -18.07 3.50
C PHE A 620 5.98 -16.84 4.01
N GLY A 621 5.29 -15.72 4.23
CA GLY A 621 5.87 -14.52 4.83
C GLY A 621 6.41 -14.78 6.23
N VAL A 622 5.62 -15.46 7.08
CA VAL A 622 6.06 -15.88 8.43
C VAL A 622 7.28 -16.79 8.33
N LEU A 623 7.24 -17.79 7.46
CA LEU A 623 8.36 -18.72 7.26
C LEU A 623 9.65 -17.97 6.88
N ASN A 624 9.58 -17.00 5.96
CA ASN A 624 10.73 -16.20 5.57
C ASN A 624 11.35 -15.43 6.74
N VAL A 625 10.51 -14.82 7.59
CA VAL A 625 11.01 -14.10 8.77
C VAL A 625 11.65 -15.06 9.76
N VAL A 626 11.07 -16.24 9.98
CA VAL A 626 11.66 -17.28 10.86
C VAL A 626 13.02 -17.73 10.31
N LEU A 627 13.11 -18.05 9.01
CA LEU A 627 14.36 -18.45 8.36
C LEU A 627 15.43 -17.37 8.43
N LYS A 628 15.05 -16.10 8.29
CA LYS A 628 15.94 -14.94 8.46
C LYS A 628 16.48 -14.84 9.88
N HIS A 629 15.65 -15.00 10.90
CA HIS A 629 16.10 -14.99 12.29
C HIS A 629 17.01 -16.18 12.62
N LEU A 630 16.84 -17.32 11.94
CA LEU A 630 17.72 -18.48 12.04
C LEU A 630 19.03 -18.34 11.23
N GLY A 631 19.20 -17.25 10.47
CA GLY A 631 20.36 -17.02 9.61
C GLY A 631 20.40 -17.91 8.36
N LEU A 632 19.27 -18.51 7.98
CA LEU A 632 19.17 -19.48 6.88
C LEU A 632 18.80 -18.84 5.53
N ALA A 633 18.22 -17.64 5.53
CA ALA A 633 17.84 -16.93 4.31
C ALA A 633 17.70 -15.41 4.52
N ASP A 634 17.97 -14.63 3.47
CA ASP A 634 17.61 -13.22 3.44
C ASP A 634 16.21 -13.02 2.84
N THR A 635 15.49 -12.00 3.34
CA THR A 635 14.19 -11.60 2.79
C THR A 635 14.39 -10.84 1.48
N VAL A 636 14.04 -11.47 0.35
CA VAL A 636 14.11 -10.85 -0.97
C VAL A 636 12.85 -10.03 -1.26
N PHE A 637 13.02 -8.77 -1.68
CA PHE A 637 11.94 -7.94 -2.19
C PHE A 637 11.70 -8.23 -3.68
N GLU A 638 10.50 -8.67 -4.01
CA GLU A 638 10.06 -8.89 -5.39
C GLU A 638 9.19 -7.71 -5.87
N ILE A 639 9.51 -7.16 -7.04
CA ILE A 639 8.71 -6.12 -7.70
C ILE A 639 7.51 -6.79 -8.35
N THR A 640 6.31 -6.29 -8.06
CA THR A 640 5.06 -6.79 -8.66
C THR A 640 4.84 -6.12 -10.02
N GLN A 641 4.53 -6.91 -11.04
CA GLN A 641 4.19 -6.38 -12.36
C GLN A 641 2.98 -5.44 -12.29
N LYS A 642 3.10 -4.29 -12.97
CA LYS A 642 2.08 -3.25 -13.11
C LYS A 642 1.70 -3.14 -14.57
N VAL A 643 0.56 -3.71 -14.93
CA VAL A 643 0.02 -3.62 -16.29
C VAL A 643 -1.32 -2.93 -16.21
N ASP A 644 -1.49 -1.84 -16.96
CA ASP A 644 -2.84 -1.34 -17.24
C ASP A 644 -3.55 -2.37 -18.11
N ARG A 645 -4.47 -3.13 -17.51
CA ARG A 645 -5.21 -4.22 -18.17
C ARG A 645 -5.98 -3.72 -19.41
N GLN A 646 -6.23 -2.41 -19.48
CA GLN A 646 -6.97 -1.78 -20.57
C GLN A 646 -6.05 -1.28 -21.71
N SER A 647 -4.76 -1.04 -21.48
CA SER A 647 -3.83 -0.59 -22.53
C SER A 647 -3.31 -1.71 -23.42
N SER A 648 -3.41 -2.97 -22.99
CA SER A 648 -3.12 -4.16 -23.82
C SER A 648 -4.13 -4.41 -24.96
N THR A 649 -5.14 -3.55 -25.12
CA THR A 649 -6.19 -3.68 -26.13
C THR A 649 -5.84 -3.04 -27.49
N ALA A 650 -4.70 -2.36 -27.62
CA ALA A 650 -4.24 -1.80 -28.89
C ALA A 650 -3.70 -2.86 -29.88
N SER A 651 -3.44 -4.09 -29.43
CA SER A 651 -3.17 -5.23 -30.30
C SER A 651 -4.43 -6.08 -30.46
N GLY A 652 -5.05 -6.00 -31.65
CA GLY A 652 -6.35 -6.56 -31.96
C GLY A 652 -6.56 -8.02 -31.57
N GLY A 653 -7.62 -8.26 -30.79
CA GLY A 653 -8.16 -9.58 -30.46
C GLY A 653 -9.53 -9.40 -29.81
N ASN A 654 -10.58 -9.75 -30.53
CA ASN A 654 -11.98 -9.57 -30.13
C ASN A 654 -12.42 -10.69 -29.17
N ASP A 655 -11.73 -10.83 -28.03
CA ASP A 655 -11.98 -11.89 -27.06
C ASP A 655 -12.82 -11.35 -25.88
N ASN A 656 -14.02 -11.91 -25.72
CA ASN A 656 -15.00 -11.65 -24.66
C ASN A 656 -14.33 -11.40 -23.29
N ILE A 657 -14.28 -10.12 -22.89
CA ILE A 657 -13.44 -9.58 -21.81
C ILE A 657 -13.93 -9.99 -20.42
N ASP A 658 -15.25 -10.17 -20.22
CA ASP A 658 -15.81 -10.45 -18.89
C ASP A 658 -15.53 -11.87 -18.38
N GLU A 659 -15.32 -12.86 -19.26
CA GLU A 659 -15.06 -14.24 -18.82
C GLU A 659 -13.59 -14.50 -18.47
N ASN A 660 -12.63 -13.76 -19.04
CA ASN A 660 -11.20 -13.98 -18.80
C ASN A 660 -10.65 -13.13 -17.64
N ALA A 661 -11.28 -12.01 -17.32
CA ALA A 661 -10.85 -11.10 -16.25
C ALA A 661 -10.95 -11.68 -14.82
N SER A 662 -11.73 -12.75 -14.65
CA SER A 662 -12.00 -13.42 -13.36
C SER A 662 -11.18 -14.69 -13.14
N LYS A 663 -10.33 -15.10 -14.09
CA LYS A 663 -9.65 -16.40 -14.04
C LYS A 663 -8.34 -16.32 -13.24
N PHE A 664 -8.28 -17.13 -12.18
CA PHE A 664 -7.10 -17.29 -11.34
C PHE A 664 -5.96 -17.98 -12.14
N ILE A 665 -4.77 -17.39 -12.12
CA ILE A 665 -3.57 -17.86 -12.82
C ILE A 665 -2.68 -18.62 -11.83
N PHE A 666 -2.16 -19.75 -12.26
CA PHE A 666 -1.24 -20.60 -11.50
C PHE A 666 0.10 -20.70 -12.22
N ASP A 667 1.17 -20.84 -11.44
CA ASP A 667 2.53 -21.13 -11.89
C ASP A 667 3.21 -22.13 -10.95
N GLU A 668 4.50 -22.36 -11.13
CA GLU A 668 5.28 -23.28 -10.29
C GLU A 668 5.73 -22.66 -8.95
N SER A 669 5.19 -21.49 -8.58
CA SER A 669 5.55 -20.82 -7.33
C SER A 669 5.18 -21.67 -6.12
N PRO A 670 6.06 -21.78 -5.11
CA PRO A 670 5.80 -22.53 -3.89
C PRO A 670 4.53 -22.09 -3.13
N VAL A 671 4.08 -20.84 -3.31
CA VAL A 671 2.88 -20.32 -2.64
C VAL A 671 1.63 -21.14 -2.95
N PHE A 672 1.56 -21.77 -4.13
CA PHE A 672 0.42 -22.59 -4.54
C PHE A 672 0.44 -24.00 -3.94
N VAL A 673 1.59 -24.49 -3.47
CA VAL A 673 1.69 -25.81 -2.84
C VAL A 673 0.87 -25.85 -1.55
N ALA A 674 0.95 -24.82 -0.70
CA ALA A 674 0.20 -24.76 0.55
C ALA A 674 -1.32 -24.80 0.30
N GLY A 675 -1.82 -23.94 -0.61
CA GLY A 675 -3.24 -23.86 -0.92
C GLY A 675 -3.78 -25.15 -1.57
N THR A 676 -3.01 -25.74 -2.47
CA THR A 676 -3.37 -27.02 -3.12
C THR A 676 -3.36 -28.16 -2.10
N THR A 677 -2.40 -28.19 -1.17
CA THR A 677 -2.34 -29.21 -0.10
C THR A 677 -3.59 -29.15 0.79
N ILE A 678 -3.99 -27.95 1.24
CA ILE A 678 -5.20 -27.78 2.06
C ILE A 678 -6.42 -28.31 1.31
N LEU A 679 -6.58 -27.95 0.04
CA LEU A 679 -7.69 -28.44 -0.77
C LEU A 679 -7.69 -29.98 -0.86
N LEU A 680 -6.55 -30.59 -1.18
CA LEU A 680 -6.44 -32.05 -1.30
C LEU A 680 -6.68 -32.76 0.04
N VAL A 681 -6.27 -32.17 1.16
CA VAL A 681 -6.55 -32.67 2.51
C VAL A 681 -8.06 -32.70 2.77
N GLN A 682 -8.79 -31.62 2.44
CA GLN A 682 -10.26 -31.59 2.61
C GLN A 682 -10.96 -32.62 1.69
N LEU A 683 -10.57 -32.69 0.42
CA LEU A 683 -11.14 -33.66 -0.53
C LEU A 683 -10.89 -35.10 -0.09
N THR A 684 -9.69 -35.39 0.44
CA THR A 684 -9.35 -36.72 0.97
C THR A 684 -10.18 -37.07 2.20
N ALA A 685 -10.41 -36.11 3.09
CA ALA A 685 -11.28 -36.31 4.25
C ALA A 685 -12.73 -36.60 3.83
N LEU A 686 -13.29 -35.81 2.92
CA LEU A 686 -14.64 -36.04 2.39
C LEU A 686 -14.76 -37.41 1.70
N ALA A 687 -13.77 -37.81 0.91
CA ALA A 687 -13.72 -39.14 0.31
C ALA A 687 -13.64 -40.26 1.37
N THR A 688 -12.85 -40.06 2.44
CA THR A 688 -12.74 -41.02 3.56
C THR A 688 -14.09 -41.22 4.25
N CYS A 689 -14.84 -40.13 4.47
CA CYS A 689 -16.19 -40.17 5.04
C CYS A 689 -17.18 -40.88 4.11
N LEU A 690 -17.20 -40.51 2.83
CA LEU A 690 -18.12 -41.08 1.83
C LEU A 690 -17.90 -42.58 1.61
N LEU A 691 -16.65 -43.04 1.69
CA LEU A 691 -16.28 -44.45 1.53
C LEU A 691 -16.34 -45.25 2.83
N GLY A 692 -16.68 -44.64 3.97
CA GLY A 692 -16.72 -45.31 5.27
C GLY A 692 -15.36 -45.84 5.75
N LEU A 693 -14.26 -45.22 5.32
CA LEU A 693 -12.88 -45.64 5.63
C LEU A 693 -12.35 -45.10 6.97
N GLN A 694 -13.27 -44.65 7.83
CA GLN A 694 -12.97 -44.05 9.13
C GLN A 694 -12.67 -45.14 10.17
N PRO A 695 -11.76 -44.89 11.12
CA PRO A 695 -11.54 -45.83 12.22
C PRO A 695 -12.79 -45.96 13.12
N PRO A 696 -12.95 -47.07 13.86
CA PRO A 696 -14.00 -47.19 14.89
C PRO A 696 -13.85 -46.08 15.92
N THR A 697 -14.95 -45.63 16.54
CA THR A 697 -14.89 -44.57 17.54
C THR A 697 -14.16 -45.04 18.80
N GLY A 698 -13.06 -44.38 19.17
CA GLY A 698 -12.23 -44.69 20.34
C GLY A 698 -12.88 -44.33 21.67
N GLY A 699 -14.08 -44.84 21.97
CA GLY A 699 -14.82 -44.58 23.22
C GLY A 699 -15.56 -43.25 23.28
N GLY A 700 -15.29 -42.29 22.37
CA GLY A 700 -16.02 -41.02 22.22
C GLY A 700 -17.08 -41.02 21.10
N GLN A 701 -17.77 -39.88 20.92
CA GLN A 701 -18.69 -39.67 19.80
C GLN A 701 -17.92 -39.22 18.54
N GLY A 702 -17.95 -40.03 17.47
CA GLY A 702 -17.14 -39.82 16.26
C GLY A 702 -17.48 -38.55 15.45
N SER A 703 -16.82 -38.34 14.30
CA SER A 703 -17.07 -37.15 13.45
C SER A 703 -18.53 -37.03 13.02
N GLY A 704 -19.07 -35.80 12.98
CA GLY A 704 -20.47 -35.54 12.67
C GLY A 704 -20.71 -34.67 11.43
N LEU A 705 -21.97 -34.31 11.21
CA LEU A 705 -22.38 -33.44 10.10
C LEU A 705 -21.71 -32.05 10.15
N GLY A 706 -21.36 -31.56 11.34
CA GLY A 706 -20.68 -30.27 11.51
C GLY A 706 -19.28 -30.26 10.90
N GLU A 707 -18.48 -31.30 11.16
CA GLU A 707 -17.15 -31.44 10.57
C GLU A 707 -17.22 -31.57 9.04
N VAL A 708 -18.15 -32.37 8.53
CA VAL A 708 -18.38 -32.51 7.07
C VAL A 708 -18.78 -31.17 6.46
N PHE A 709 -19.71 -30.44 7.10
CA PHE A 709 -20.12 -29.10 6.66
C PHE A 709 -18.93 -28.13 6.61
N CYS A 710 -18.09 -28.09 7.65
CA CYS A 710 -16.89 -27.25 7.65
C CYS A 710 -15.91 -27.63 6.54
N SER A 711 -15.71 -28.92 6.28
CA SER A 711 -14.83 -29.39 5.21
C SER A 711 -15.35 -29.01 3.82
N VAL A 712 -16.65 -29.18 3.57
CA VAL A 712 -17.30 -28.72 2.33
C VAL A 712 -17.16 -27.21 2.16
N LEU A 713 -17.39 -26.45 3.22
CA LEU A 713 -17.29 -25.00 3.18
C LEU A 713 -15.85 -24.54 2.88
N MET A 714 -14.83 -25.24 3.41
CA MET A 714 -13.43 -25.04 3.01
C MET A 714 -13.17 -25.29 1.53
N VAL A 715 -13.74 -26.36 0.95
CA VAL A 715 -13.64 -26.62 -0.50
C VAL A 715 -14.30 -25.50 -1.30
N LEU A 716 -15.46 -24.99 -0.86
CA LEU A 716 -16.16 -23.88 -1.52
C LEU A 716 -15.36 -22.57 -1.47
N TRP A 717 -14.74 -22.24 -0.34
CA TRP A 717 -13.83 -21.09 -0.26
C TRP A 717 -12.57 -21.28 -1.10
N PHE A 718 -12.14 -22.51 -1.38
CA PHE A 718 -11.02 -22.84 -2.27
C PHE A 718 -11.45 -23.11 -3.72
N ARG A 719 -12.64 -22.66 -4.12
CA ARG A 719 -13.15 -22.79 -5.50
C ARG A 719 -12.11 -22.43 -6.59
N PRO A 720 -11.31 -21.34 -6.49
CA PRO A 720 -10.28 -21.06 -7.50
C PRO A 720 -9.26 -22.19 -7.70
N PHE A 721 -8.88 -22.87 -6.61
CA PHE A 721 -7.98 -24.03 -6.65
C PHE A 721 -8.69 -25.29 -7.17
N VAL A 722 -9.96 -25.48 -6.82
CA VAL A 722 -10.78 -26.57 -7.38
C VAL A 722 -10.85 -26.45 -8.90
N GLU A 723 -11.19 -25.28 -9.42
CA GLU A 723 -11.20 -25.03 -10.86
C GLU A 723 -9.80 -25.22 -11.47
N GLY A 724 -8.76 -24.80 -10.76
CA GLY A 724 -7.36 -24.99 -11.15
C GLY A 724 -6.93 -26.46 -11.30
N LEU A 725 -7.51 -27.41 -10.55
CA LEU A 725 -7.18 -28.84 -10.68
C LEU A 725 -7.63 -29.44 -12.02
N PHE A 726 -8.69 -28.88 -12.63
CA PHE A 726 -9.30 -29.44 -13.86
C PHE A 726 -9.00 -28.61 -15.12
N ARG A 727 -8.45 -27.41 -14.97
CA ARG A 727 -8.07 -26.53 -16.08
C ARG A 727 -6.69 -26.88 -16.64
N LYS A 728 -6.40 -26.38 -17.86
CA LYS A 728 -5.12 -26.56 -18.57
C LYS A 728 -4.43 -25.22 -18.82
N GLY A 729 -3.14 -25.28 -19.12
CA GLY A 729 -2.31 -24.09 -19.38
C GLY A 729 -2.15 -23.21 -18.14
N LYS A 730 -2.05 -21.90 -18.33
CA LYS A 730 -1.84 -20.90 -17.25
C LYS A 730 -2.95 -20.84 -16.18
N TYR A 731 -4.10 -21.45 -16.44
CA TYR A 731 -5.23 -21.52 -15.51
C TYR A 731 -5.31 -22.84 -14.75
N GLY A 732 -4.47 -23.82 -15.09
CA GLY A 732 -4.37 -25.11 -14.41
C GLY A 732 -3.22 -25.12 -13.40
N ILE A 733 -3.41 -25.80 -12.28
CA ILE A 733 -2.33 -25.99 -11.30
C ILE A 733 -1.26 -26.90 -11.93
N PRO A 734 0.03 -26.52 -11.94
CA PRO A 734 1.08 -27.35 -12.52
C PRO A 734 1.15 -28.73 -11.87
N LEU A 735 1.45 -29.76 -12.68
CA LEU A 735 1.57 -31.14 -12.20
C LEU A 735 2.61 -31.26 -11.08
N SER A 736 3.72 -30.52 -11.20
CA SER A 736 4.77 -30.44 -10.17
C SER A 736 4.21 -30.00 -8.81
N THR A 737 3.35 -28.98 -8.80
CA THR A 737 2.64 -28.48 -7.61
C THR A 737 1.64 -29.49 -7.07
N ILE A 738 0.87 -30.17 -7.93
CA ILE A 738 -0.08 -31.22 -7.53
C ILE A 738 0.65 -32.38 -6.87
N CYS A 739 1.74 -32.89 -7.47
CA CYS A 739 2.53 -34.00 -6.92
C CYS A 739 3.12 -33.67 -5.54
N LYS A 740 3.72 -32.48 -5.38
CA LYS A 740 4.23 -32.01 -4.08
C LYS A 740 3.12 -31.93 -3.04
N SER A 741 1.97 -31.39 -3.43
CA SER A 741 0.82 -31.23 -2.54
C SER A 741 0.19 -32.56 -2.16
N ALA A 742 0.15 -33.52 -3.09
CA ALA A 742 -0.32 -34.88 -2.85
C ALA A 742 0.59 -35.61 -1.84
N ALA A 743 1.92 -35.49 -1.99
CA ALA A 743 2.86 -36.06 -1.03
C ALA A 743 2.67 -35.49 0.39
N LEU A 744 2.48 -34.18 0.52
CA LEU A 744 2.18 -33.53 1.81
C LEU A 744 0.81 -33.97 2.36
N THR A 745 -0.19 -34.14 1.50
CA THR A 745 -1.51 -34.66 1.88
C THR A 745 -1.42 -36.09 2.40
N SER A 746 -0.69 -36.97 1.72
CA SER A 746 -0.45 -38.35 2.17
C SER A 746 0.29 -38.39 3.51
N LEU A 747 1.27 -37.52 3.70
CA LEU A 747 1.97 -37.37 4.98
C LEU A 747 1.02 -36.93 6.10
N PHE A 748 0.15 -35.93 5.85
CA PHE A 748 -0.86 -35.49 6.80
C PHE A 748 -1.81 -36.62 7.20
N VAL A 749 -2.32 -37.38 6.23
CA VAL A 749 -3.21 -38.53 6.48
C VAL A 749 -2.48 -39.61 7.29
N TYR A 750 -1.25 -39.93 6.94
CA TYR A 750 -0.43 -40.91 7.65
C TYR A 750 -0.21 -40.50 9.12
N LEU A 751 0.19 -39.25 9.35
CA LEU A 751 0.40 -38.71 10.70
C LEU A 751 -0.90 -38.70 11.50
N SER A 752 -2.02 -38.30 10.89
CA SER A 752 -3.34 -38.28 11.55
C SER A 752 -3.75 -39.69 12.01
N LYS A 753 -3.59 -40.70 11.16
CA LYS A 753 -3.87 -42.10 11.50
C LYS A 753 -2.91 -42.67 12.54
N LYS A 754 -1.67 -42.17 12.62
CA LYS A 754 -0.67 -42.60 13.61
C LYS A 754 -0.95 -41.99 14.98
N CYS A 755 -1.31 -40.71 15.04
CA CYS A 755 -1.71 -40.04 16.29
C CYS A 755 -2.96 -40.66 16.91
N TYR A 756 -3.87 -41.22 16.11
CA TYR A 756 -5.03 -41.96 16.60
C TYR A 756 -4.68 -43.29 17.32
N LYS A 757 -3.52 -43.89 17.03
CA LYS A 757 -3.12 -45.20 17.58
C LYS A 757 -2.33 -45.11 18.89
N VAL A 758 -2.02 -43.90 19.35
CA VAL A 758 -1.33 -43.59 20.61
C VAL A 758 -2.35 -42.98 21.55
#